data_AF-U2U2H1-F1
#
_entry.id   AF-U2U2H1-F1
#
_cell.length_a   1.000
_cell.length_b   1.000
_cell.length_c   1.000
_cell.angle_alpha   90.00
_cell.angle_beta   90.00
_cell.angle_gamma   90.00
#
_symmetry.space_group_name_H-M   'P 1'
#
loop_
_entity.id
_entity.type
_entity.pdbx_description
1 polymer ?
#
loop_
_entity_poly.entity_id
_entity_poly.type
_entity_poly.pdbx_seq_one_letter_code
_entity_poly.pdbx_strand_id
1 'polypeptide(L)'
;MTPQALISAAAFTASAVVLCAEITKAHRHPDKQNHTQLPRVSDTLWSGLFAVLAGIIAACLLVWPYTDSVLIAAISAYTLWFCGHASLRRRLIAPQLYEQQIEHEKLRGKKSWLSVQAKLLLWICISTLYALELSCNSFFPFVLPHAAALELLLILLVLILIYQLFLGSGLALALGVITFTCIGMVQGFVLTFKGSVLSIGDLYAAGTAAAVSGGYNYQLEAPMLLGFSCAALGIFCCSLLYHEQSHTHLASRLLRHWSAAGLAALALAFMLLVPNYQNQLHIKVEYWWEWQLLDHKKYCFLPSFIAEAQDLPIKKPAGYSVEAAKKAESELIGRYEKIADKNPGLSAAQAQWKEQKPSIVVVMNETFTDLTLYDDFGGYLGPEWFKQGFSDVLRRGKLAVSVNGGGTCNTEFEFLTGQSMAFVGNGKYPYTLYDFTKVATLPRQLAKQGYRCVALHPNLASNWDRDRSYKGMGFEHFYDIDDFKDAKSFHNAVSDEACYDKILDILQSGEQPQFIFTVTMQNHSGYDQGGIPADKMMPYADFGNAKLGDNTNCLIKEYLACIGESDRALKDFVSQLRKLDHPVLLVFFGDHQPYFSNVINDALYTGEDTVTHEERLYQSDYLIWANYQVAGSSQAAQNHVASASDLAAQSLEQIGMPLTPHQKAQLGARDQLIGLNLFGYCDLKGTWHDLNEDTNNAAAKTLQELHYLSYRDFGSLV
;
A
#
# COMPACT_ATOMS: atom_id res chain seq x y z
N MET A 1 2.97 27.78 21.14
CA MET A 1 1.68 28.12 20.53
C MET A 1 1.82 29.38 19.69
N THR A 2 1.22 29.39 18.49
CA THR A 2 1.19 30.55 17.59
C THR A 2 0.17 31.59 18.07
N PRO A 3 0.33 32.89 17.74
CA PRO A 3 -0.68 33.90 18.02
C PRO A 3 -2.04 33.57 17.40
N GLN A 4 -2.05 32.96 16.21
CA GLN A 4 -3.26 32.50 15.52
C GLN A 4 -3.99 31.44 16.35
N ALA A 5 -3.28 30.42 16.87
CA ALA A 5 -3.89 29.38 17.71
C ALA A 5 -4.51 29.95 19.00
N LEU A 6 -3.86 30.93 19.65
CA LEU A 6 -4.40 31.59 20.83
C LEU A 6 -5.71 32.35 20.53
N ILE A 7 -5.74 33.11 19.44
CA ILE A 7 -6.94 33.87 19.04
C ILE A 7 -8.08 32.92 18.67
N SER A 8 -7.77 31.85 17.92
CA SER A 8 -8.74 30.82 17.57
C SER A 8 -9.29 30.12 18.81
N ALA A 9 -8.43 29.63 19.71
CA ALA A 9 -8.86 28.98 20.95
C ALA A 9 -9.71 29.92 21.83
N ALA A 10 -9.38 31.22 21.88
CA ALA A 10 -10.18 32.21 22.58
C ALA A 10 -11.59 32.36 21.98
N ALA A 11 -11.72 32.35 20.64
CA ALA A 11 -13.01 32.41 19.95
C ALA A 11 -13.91 31.21 20.28
N PHE A 12 -13.38 29.98 20.22
CA PHE A 12 -14.13 28.78 20.58
C PHE A 12 -14.49 28.74 22.07
N THR A 13 -13.56 29.14 22.95
CA THR A 13 -13.81 29.25 24.39
C THR A 13 -14.93 30.25 24.68
N ALA A 14 -14.89 31.43 24.06
CA ALA A 14 -15.93 32.44 24.18
C ALA A 14 -17.28 31.92 23.70
N SER A 15 -17.34 31.26 22.53
CA SER A 15 -18.55 30.61 22.02
C SER A 15 -19.11 29.58 23.01
N ALA A 16 -18.27 28.72 23.60
CA ALA A 16 -18.69 27.72 24.57
C ALA A 16 -19.23 28.37 25.87
N VAL A 17 -18.55 29.39 26.39
CA VAL A 17 -18.97 30.13 27.60
C VAL A 17 -20.31 30.83 27.38
N VAL A 18 -20.46 31.55 26.26
CA VAL A 18 -21.72 32.22 25.91
C VAL A 18 -22.84 31.20 25.81
N LEU A 19 -22.61 30.06 25.16
CA LEU A 19 -23.62 29.02 25.02
C LEU A 19 -24.03 28.43 26.38
N CYS A 20 -23.07 28.13 27.26
CA CYS A 20 -23.34 27.69 28.64
C CYS A 20 -24.11 28.75 29.46
N ALA A 21 -23.80 30.03 29.28
CA ALA A 21 -24.53 31.11 29.94
C ALA A 21 -25.98 31.19 29.45
N GLU A 22 -26.23 31.07 28.15
CA GLU A 22 -27.58 31.02 27.58
C GLU A 22 -28.37 29.78 28.04
N ILE A 23 -27.72 28.61 28.11
CA ILE A 23 -28.31 27.38 28.68
C ILE A 23 -28.71 27.59 30.16
N THR A 24 -27.87 28.30 30.93
CA THR A 24 -28.10 28.58 32.35
C THR A 24 -29.23 29.60 32.53
N LYS A 25 -29.26 30.66 31.72
CA LYS A 25 -30.37 31.64 31.70
C LYS A 25 -31.70 30.97 31.40
N ALA A 26 -31.72 30.09 30.39
CA ALA A 26 -32.88 29.30 30.03
C ALA A 26 -33.41 28.41 31.18
N HIS A 27 -32.53 27.96 32.08
CA HIS A 27 -32.91 27.19 33.27
C HIS A 27 -33.34 28.05 34.48
N ARG A 28 -32.74 29.23 34.68
CA ARG A 28 -32.93 30.05 35.90
C ARG A 28 -34.14 30.99 35.85
N HIS A 29 -34.57 31.43 34.67
CA HIS A 29 -35.73 32.32 34.51
C HIS A 29 -36.86 31.64 33.72
N PRO A 30 -37.63 30.72 34.34
CA PRO A 30 -38.86 30.20 33.74
C PRO A 30 -39.95 31.26 33.85
N ASP A 31 -39.96 32.24 32.94
CA ASP A 31 -40.88 33.36 33.06
C ASP A 31 -42.35 32.91 32.91
N LYS A 32 -43.20 33.46 33.78
CA LYS A 32 -44.62 33.14 33.90
C LYS A 32 -45.41 33.84 32.81
N GLN A 33 -45.41 33.32 31.58
CA GLN A 33 -46.50 33.48 30.61
C GLN A 33 -46.21 32.62 29.37
N ASN A 34 -47.13 31.71 29.04
CA ASN A 34 -47.11 30.73 27.95
C ASN A 34 -46.12 29.55 28.08
N HIS A 35 -46.65 28.40 28.51
CA HIS A 35 -45.96 27.09 28.58
C HIS A 35 -45.41 26.56 27.23
N THR A 36 -45.58 27.29 26.12
CA THR A 36 -45.12 26.93 24.78
C THR A 36 -43.79 27.55 24.35
N GLN A 37 -43.17 28.44 25.15
CA GLN A 37 -41.94 29.17 24.75
C GLN A 37 -40.66 28.83 25.53
N LEU A 38 -40.72 28.07 26.63
CA LEU A 38 -39.52 27.75 27.43
C LEU A 38 -38.76 26.52 26.87
N PRO A 39 -37.41 26.56 26.83
CA PRO A 39 -36.59 25.41 26.41
C PRO A 39 -36.78 24.24 27.37
N ARG A 40 -37.01 23.03 26.83
CA ARG A 40 -37.04 21.81 27.65
C ARG A 40 -35.62 21.29 27.88
N VAL A 41 -35.47 20.38 28.85
CA VAL A 41 -34.21 19.66 29.14
C VAL A 41 -33.57 19.09 27.87
N SER A 42 -34.37 18.56 26.94
CA SER A 42 -33.81 18.05 25.69
C SER A 42 -33.23 19.14 24.79
N ASP A 43 -33.78 20.35 24.76
CA ASP A 43 -33.27 21.46 23.96
C ASP A 43 -31.93 21.96 24.51
N THR A 44 -31.79 21.96 25.84
CA THR A 44 -30.53 22.25 26.52
C THR A 44 -29.49 21.16 26.36
N LEU A 45 -29.88 19.88 26.23
CA LEU A 45 -28.95 18.79 25.91
C LEU A 45 -28.39 18.93 24.49
N TRP A 46 -29.24 19.27 23.51
CA TRP A 46 -28.78 19.53 22.13
C TRP A 46 -27.87 20.75 22.05
N SER A 47 -28.22 21.85 22.73
CA SER A 47 -27.36 23.03 22.83
C SER A 47 -26.03 22.70 23.53
N GLY A 48 -26.08 21.92 24.61
CA GLY A 48 -24.90 21.46 25.35
C GLY A 48 -23.92 20.64 24.50
N LEU A 49 -24.41 19.84 23.55
CA LEU A 49 -23.55 19.10 22.62
C LEU A 49 -22.63 20.04 21.82
N PHE A 50 -23.15 21.17 21.33
CA PHE A 50 -22.33 22.16 20.61
C PHE A 50 -21.33 22.87 21.53
N ALA A 51 -21.69 23.12 22.79
CA ALA A 51 -20.77 23.67 23.78
C ALA A 51 -19.60 22.71 24.05
N VAL A 52 -19.88 21.41 24.15
CA VAL A 52 -18.87 20.36 24.29
C VAL A 52 -17.96 20.31 23.06
N LEU A 53 -18.53 20.30 21.85
CA LEU A 53 -17.74 20.29 20.61
C LEU A 53 -16.83 21.53 20.49
N ALA A 54 -17.36 22.72 20.79
CA ALA A 54 -16.56 23.95 20.81
C ALA A 54 -15.44 23.88 21.86
N GLY A 55 -15.72 23.33 23.04
CA GLY A 55 -14.72 23.11 24.09
C GLY A 55 -13.61 22.14 23.70
N ILE A 56 -13.96 21.04 23.01
CA ILE A 56 -12.98 20.07 22.49
C ILE A 56 -12.07 20.74 21.44
N ILE A 57 -12.64 21.48 20.49
CA ILE A 57 -11.84 22.18 19.46
C ILE A 57 -10.95 23.25 20.09
N ALA A 58 -11.46 24.00 21.09
CA ALA A 58 -10.65 24.95 21.84
C ALA A 58 -9.47 24.25 22.54
N ALA A 59 -9.71 23.12 23.22
CA ALA A 59 -8.66 22.34 23.87
C ALA A 59 -7.62 21.82 22.87
N CYS A 60 -8.06 21.30 21.71
CA CYS A 60 -7.16 20.90 20.64
C CYS A 60 -6.30 22.07 20.15
N LEU A 61 -6.87 23.25 19.90
CA LEU A 61 -6.11 24.44 19.47
C LEU A 61 -5.15 25.00 20.53
N LEU A 62 -5.36 24.68 21.81
CA LEU A 62 -4.42 25.01 22.89
C LEU A 62 -3.20 24.09 22.91
N VAL A 63 -3.37 22.83 22.49
CA VAL A 63 -2.31 21.82 22.52
C VAL A 63 -1.60 21.72 21.17
N TRP A 64 -2.34 21.85 20.07
CA TRP A 64 -1.88 21.64 18.71
C TRP A 64 -1.70 22.98 17.98
N PRO A 65 -0.58 23.18 17.26
CA PRO A 65 -0.38 24.35 16.41
C PRO A 65 -1.53 24.55 15.41
N TYR A 66 -1.85 25.82 15.16
CA TYR A 66 -2.72 26.27 14.08
C TYR A 66 -2.08 27.48 13.42
N THR A 67 -1.69 27.34 12.16
CA THR A 67 -0.98 28.38 11.39
C THR A 67 -1.84 29.01 10.29
N ASP A 68 -3.02 28.46 10.07
CA ASP A 68 -3.94 28.91 9.03
C ASP A 68 -4.74 30.17 9.43
N SER A 69 -5.67 30.56 8.56
CA SER A 69 -6.46 31.77 8.69
C SER A 69 -7.35 31.78 9.93
N VAL A 70 -7.12 32.76 10.81
CA VAL A 70 -7.98 33.06 11.99
C VAL A 70 -9.44 33.26 11.58
N LEU A 71 -9.70 33.73 10.35
CA LEU A 71 -11.06 33.88 9.83
C LEU A 71 -11.80 32.53 9.76
N ILE A 72 -11.12 31.46 9.32
CA ILE A 72 -11.73 30.13 9.21
C ILE A 72 -12.09 29.61 10.60
N ALA A 73 -11.17 29.73 11.56
CA ALA A 73 -11.46 29.38 12.96
C ALA A 73 -12.62 30.21 13.54
N ALA A 74 -12.71 31.50 13.24
CA ALA A 74 -13.82 32.35 13.66
C ALA A 74 -15.16 31.93 13.04
N ILE A 75 -15.17 31.59 11.74
CA ILE A 75 -16.36 31.05 11.04
C ILE A 75 -16.82 29.75 11.70
N SER A 76 -15.90 28.84 12.01
CA SER A 76 -16.21 27.57 12.67
C SER A 76 -16.75 27.76 14.09
N ALA A 77 -16.12 28.65 14.88
CA ALA A 77 -16.58 28.99 16.23
C ALA A 77 -17.97 29.65 16.21
N TYR A 78 -18.24 30.51 15.22
CA TYR A 78 -19.54 31.14 15.04
C TYR A 78 -20.61 30.12 14.59
N THR A 79 -20.27 29.20 13.68
CA THR A 79 -21.18 28.15 13.23
C THR A 79 -21.65 27.27 14.38
N LEU A 80 -20.73 26.83 15.25
CA LEU A 80 -21.07 26.05 16.45
C LEU A 80 -21.95 26.82 17.42
N TRP A 81 -21.61 28.10 17.67
CA TRP A 81 -22.41 28.97 18.52
C TRP A 81 -23.82 29.16 17.96
N PHE A 82 -23.94 29.46 16.67
CA PHE A 82 -25.21 29.63 15.97
C PHE A 82 -26.06 28.36 16.05
N CYS A 83 -25.49 27.20 15.74
CA CYS A 83 -26.19 25.92 15.81
C CYS A 83 -26.66 25.60 17.24
N GLY A 84 -25.79 25.80 18.22
CA GLY A 84 -26.12 25.60 19.64
C GLY A 84 -27.24 26.52 20.12
N HIS A 85 -27.21 27.79 19.73
CA HIS A 85 -28.26 28.76 20.08
C HIS A 85 -29.57 28.46 19.33
N ALA A 86 -29.50 28.11 18.04
CA ALA A 86 -30.66 27.70 17.26
C ALA A 86 -31.31 26.43 17.83
N SER A 87 -30.54 25.48 18.35
CA SER A 87 -31.05 24.27 19.01
C SER A 87 -31.87 24.56 20.27
N LEU A 88 -31.61 25.66 21.00
CA LEU A 88 -32.48 26.09 22.11
C LEU A 88 -33.89 26.47 21.64
N ARG A 89 -34.01 26.91 20.38
CA ARG A 89 -35.27 27.34 19.75
C ARG A 89 -35.86 26.31 18.78
N ARG A 90 -35.29 25.11 18.71
CA ARG A 90 -35.69 24.09 17.72
C ARG A 90 -37.16 23.71 17.77
N ARG A 91 -37.83 23.83 18.92
CA ARG A 91 -39.27 23.54 19.07
C ARG A 91 -40.17 24.62 18.50
N LEU A 92 -39.63 25.80 18.22
CA LEU A 92 -40.31 26.85 17.46
C LEU A 92 -40.07 26.65 15.96
N ILE A 93 -38.83 26.27 15.60
CA ILE A 93 -38.39 26.10 14.21
C ILE A 93 -39.00 24.85 13.58
N ALA A 94 -38.93 23.70 14.25
CA ALA A 94 -39.33 22.42 13.68
C ALA A 94 -40.82 22.40 13.31
N PRO A 95 -41.80 22.72 14.18
CA PRO A 95 -43.22 22.68 13.80
C PRO A 95 -43.54 23.58 12.60
N GLN A 96 -42.96 24.78 12.52
CA GLN A 96 -43.17 25.70 11.39
C GLN A 96 -42.75 25.08 10.05
N LEU A 97 -41.63 24.34 10.01
CA LEU A 97 -41.18 23.65 8.80
C LEU A 97 -42.19 22.59 8.33
N TYR A 98 -42.78 21.84 9.28
CA TYR A 98 -43.78 20.80 8.96
C TYR A 98 -45.15 21.41 8.61
N GLU A 99 -45.58 22.46 9.31
CA GLU A 99 -46.83 23.19 9.03
C GLU A 99 -46.82 23.84 7.66
N GLN A 100 -45.72 24.52 7.28
CA GLN A 100 -45.56 25.11 5.95
C GLN A 100 -45.68 24.06 4.84
N GLN A 101 -45.15 22.86 5.05
CA GLN A 101 -45.32 21.76 4.09
C GLN A 101 -46.78 21.32 4.00
N ILE A 102 -47.48 21.15 5.13
CA ILE A 102 -48.90 20.76 5.15
C ILE A 102 -49.76 21.80 4.42
N GLU A 103 -49.52 23.09 4.66
CA GLU A 103 -50.24 24.17 3.95
C GLU A 103 -49.97 24.15 2.45
N HIS A 104 -48.72 23.97 2.04
CA HIS A 104 -48.35 23.89 0.63
C HIS A 104 -48.95 22.67 -0.08
N GLU A 105 -49.05 21.51 0.60
CA GLU A 105 -49.73 20.31 0.09
C GLU A 105 -51.24 20.51 -0.06
N LYS A 106 -51.87 21.21 0.90
CA LYS A 106 -53.29 21.61 0.81
C LYS A 106 -53.54 22.53 -0.37
N LEU A 107 -52.66 23.52 -0.60
CA LEU A 107 -52.78 24.49 -1.71
C LEU A 107 -52.60 23.85 -3.09
N ARG A 108 -51.71 22.85 -3.24
CA ARG A 108 -51.46 22.17 -4.53
C ARG A 108 -52.39 20.99 -4.80
N GLY A 109 -53.21 20.58 -3.84
CA GLY A 109 -54.08 19.41 -3.95
C GLY A 109 -53.34 18.07 -4.18
N LYS A 110 -52.02 18.05 -3.94
CA LYS A 110 -51.13 16.90 -4.11
C LYS A 110 -50.14 16.88 -2.97
N LYS A 111 -49.86 15.69 -2.42
CA LYS A 111 -48.79 15.51 -1.43
C LYS A 111 -47.45 15.93 -2.04
N SER A 112 -46.59 16.56 -1.24
CA SER A 112 -45.24 16.91 -1.65
C SER A 112 -44.51 15.61 -1.95
N TRP A 113 -43.72 15.63 -3.01
CA TRP A 113 -42.94 14.46 -3.41
C TRP A 113 -41.83 14.11 -2.39
N LEU A 114 -41.42 15.06 -1.54
CA LEU A 114 -40.51 14.86 -0.41
C LEU A 114 -41.09 15.42 0.89
N SER A 115 -41.03 14.63 1.96
CA SER A 115 -41.33 15.06 3.33
C SER A 115 -40.24 16.00 3.89
N VAL A 116 -40.58 16.83 4.88
CA VAL A 116 -39.58 17.63 5.63
C VAL A 116 -38.47 16.73 6.18
N GLN A 117 -38.84 15.56 6.70
CA GLN A 117 -37.89 14.56 7.19
C GLN A 117 -36.91 14.10 6.10
N ALA A 118 -37.39 13.85 4.88
CA ALA A 118 -36.53 13.46 3.77
C ALA A 118 -35.58 14.60 3.34
N LYS A 119 -36.05 15.85 3.36
CA LYS A 119 -35.20 17.03 3.09
C LYS A 119 -34.14 17.22 4.18
N LEU A 120 -34.52 17.10 5.45
CA LEU A 120 -33.58 17.16 6.58
C LEU A 120 -32.55 16.05 6.47
N LEU A 121 -32.97 14.82 6.16
CA LEU A 121 -32.05 13.69 5.98
C LEU A 121 -31.07 13.91 4.82
N LEU A 122 -31.53 14.49 3.71
CA LEU A 122 -30.66 14.89 2.60
C LEU A 122 -29.63 15.95 3.03
N TRP A 123 -30.05 16.97 3.77
CA TRP A 123 -29.14 17.99 4.30
C TRP A 123 -28.14 17.43 5.31
N ILE A 124 -28.57 16.50 6.17
CA ILE A 124 -27.68 15.77 7.09
C ILE A 124 -26.65 14.99 6.28
N CYS A 125 -27.08 14.28 5.24
CA CYS A 125 -26.20 13.52 4.35
C CYS A 125 -25.16 14.40 3.64
N ILE A 126 -25.60 15.50 3.01
CA ILE A 126 -24.70 16.46 2.35
C ILE A 126 -23.72 17.06 3.36
N SER A 127 -24.21 17.46 4.54
CA SER A 127 -23.35 18.00 5.60
C SER A 127 -22.32 16.98 6.09
N THR A 128 -22.68 15.70 6.11
CA THR A 128 -21.80 14.59 6.51
C THR A 128 -20.75 14.30 5.45
N LEU A 129 -21.12 14.32 4.17
CA LEU A 129 -20.18 14.23 3.04
C LEU A 129 -19.10 15.31 3.14
N TYR A 130 -19.52 16.57 3.30
CA TYR A 130 -18.56 17.68 3.44
C TYR A 130 -17.74 17.58 4.74
N ALA A 131 -18.33 17.09 5.83
CA ALA A 131 -17.60 16.89 7.09
C ALA A 131 -16.50 15.83 6.95
N LEU A 132 -16.79 14.74 6.23
CA LEU A 132 -15.84 13.68 5.93
C LEU A 132 -14.75 14.20 4.99
N GLU A 133 -15.14 14.66 3.79
CA GLU A 133 -14.21 14.99 2.71
C GLU A 133 -13.39 16.25 2.97
N LEU A 134 -13.94 17.32 3.55
CA LEU A 134 -13.12 18.51 3.84
C LEU A 134 -12.03 18.21 4.88
N SER A 135 -12.22 17.21 5.74
CA SER A 135 -11.24 16.86 6.77
C SER A 135 -10.02 16.13 6.21
N CYS A 136 -10.12 15.54 5.01
CA CYS A 136 -9.06 14.73 4.39
C CYS A 136 -8.74 15.03 2.92
N ASN A 137 -9.59 15.79 2.23
CA ASN A 137 -9.50 16.04 0.79
C ASN A 137 -9.64 17.54 0.50
N SER A 138 -8.51 18.23 0.47
CA SER A 138 -8.43 19.65 0.12
C SER A 138 -8.85 19.96 -1.32
N PHE A 139 -8.98 18.94 -2.19
CA PHE A 139 -9.40 19.06 -3.58
C PHE A 139 -10.88 18.70 -3.79
N PHE A 140 -11.66 18.53 -2.71
CA PHE A 140 -13.07 18.12 -2.79
C PHE A 140 -13.93 18.90 -3.83
N PRO A 141 -13.77 20.22 -4.07
CA PRO A 141 -14.51 20.91 -5.12
C PRO A 141 -14.29 20.38 -6.55
N PHE A 142 -13.24 19.58 -6.77
CA PHE A 142 -12.82 19.06 -8.08
C PHE A 142 -13.00 17.54 -8.24
N VAL A 143 -13.67 16.88 -7.28
CA VAL A 143 -13.97 15.44 -7.36
C VAL A 143 -14.90 15.13 -8.53
N LEU A 144 -14.85 13.88 -9.00
CA LEU A 144 -15.74 13.44 -10.06
C LEU A 144 -17.19 13.34 -9.57
N PRO A 145 -18.18 13.92 -10.29
CA PRO A 145 -19.56 13.96 -9.82
C PRO A 145 -20.19 12.60 -9.52
N HIS A 146 -19.85 11.55 -10.29
CA HIS A 146 -20.36 10.21 -10.04
C HIS A 146 -19.81 9.60 -8.75
N ALA A 147 -18.57 9.91 -8.39
CA ALA A 147 -17.92 9.41 -7.19
C ALA A 147 -18.48 10.09 -5.94
N ALA A 148 -18.66 11.42 -5.98
CA ALA A 148 -19.35 12.17 -4.93
C ALA A 148 -20.81 11.71 -4.76
N ALA A 149 -21.52 11.40 -5.86
CA ALA A 149 -22.88 10.86 -5.78
C ALA A 149 -22.91 9.45 -5.15
N LEU A 150 -21.92 8.62 -5.46
CA LEU A 150 -21.76 7.29 -4.88
C LEU A 150 -21.47 7.36 -3.38
N GLU A 151 -20.56 8.25 -2.96
CA GLU A 151 -20.27 8.47 -1.54
C GLU A 151 -21.49 9.03 -0.79
N LEU A 152 -22.18 10.01 -1.37
CA LEU A 152 -23.43 10.54 -0.81
C LEU A 152 -24.49 9.43 -0.64
N LEU A 153 -24.58 8.49 -1.59
CA LEU A 153 -25.50 7.35 -1.49
C LEU A 153 -25.08 6.39 -0.36
N LEU A 154 -23.79 6.09 -0.22
CA LEU A 154 -23.28 5.23 0.86
C LEU A 154 -23.55 5.84 2.23
N ILE A 155 -23.23 7.13 2.41
CA ILE A 155 -23.52 7.88 3.64
C ILE A 155 -25.02 7.89 3.90
N LEU A 156 -25.85 8.15 2.89
CA LEU A 156 -27.31 8.16 3.02
C LEU A 156 -27.85 6.80 3.51
N LEU A 157 -27.38 5.69 2.94
CA LEU A 157 -27.81 4.35 3.32
C LEU A 157 -27.43 4.02 4.77
N VAL A 158 -26.21 4.38 5.20
CA VAL A 158 -25.76 4.21 6.59
C VAL A 158 -26.59 5.08 7.55
N LEU A 159 -26.84 6.35 7.21
CA LEU A 159 -27.65 7.24 8.03
C LEU A 159 -29.11 6.77 8.11
N ILE A 160 -29.71 6.30 7.00
CA ILE A 160 -31.04 5.67 7.02
C ILE A 160 -31.02 4.46 7.96
N LEU A 161 -30.03 3.58 7.83
CA LEU A 161 -29.92 2.40 8.69
C LEU A 161 -29.88 2.79 10.18
N ILE A 162 -29.02 3.73 10.57
CA ILE A 162 -28.93 4.26 11.94
C ILE A 162 -30.28 4.85 12.38
N TYR A 163 -30.89 5.71 11.56
CA TYR A 163 -32.16 6.34 11.87
C TYR A 163 -33.26 5.32 12.13
N GLN A 164 -33.33 4.25 11.32
CA GLN A 164 -34.34 3.21 11.45
C GLN A 164 -34.07 2.27 12.63
N LEU A 165 -32.81 1.83 12.85
CA LEU A 165 -32.44 0.98 13.99
C LEU A 165 -32.78 1.63 15.33
N PHE A 166 -32.60 2.96 15.42
CA PHE A 166 -32.90 3.75 16.61
C PHE A 166 -34.27 4.42 16.56
N LEU A 167 -35.23 3.83 15.82
CA LEU A 167 -36.66 4.17 15.86
C LEU A 167 -36.98 5.65 15.56
N GLY A 168 -36.20 6.27 14.67
CA GLY A 168 -36.34 7.65 14.27
C GLY A 168 -35.57 8.66 15.15
N SER A 169 -34.56 8.20 15.90
CA SER A 169 -33.81 9.07 16.81
C SER A 169 -32.87 10.02 16.06
N GLY A 170 -33.15 11.32 16.14
CA GLY A 170 -32.22 12.35 15.69
C GLY A 170 -30.87 12.32 16.43
N LEU A 171 -30.85 11.89 17.70
CA LEU A 171 -29.60 11.76 18.47
C LEU A 171 -28.70 10.66 17.90
N ALA A 172 -29.28 9.53 17.50
CA ALA A 172 -28.52 8.45 16.88
C ALA A 172 -27.92 8.89 15.54
N LEU A 173 -28.67 9.66 14.73
CA LEU A 173 -28.14 10.26 13.51
C LEU A 173 -26.98 11.22 13.79
N ALA A 174 -27.09 12.08 14.80
CA ALA A 174 -26.00 12.98 15.18
C ALA A 174 -24.72 12.20 15.57
N LEU A 175 -24.85 11.07 16.27
CA LEU A 175 -23.72 10.18 16.53
C LEU A 175 -23.14 9.61 15.23
N GLY A 176 -23.97 9.25 14.25
CA GLY A 176 -23.52 8.86 12.91
C GLY A 176 -22.71 9.95 12.20
N VAL A 177 -23.18 11.21 12.22
CA VAL A 177 -22.44 12.35 11.67
C VAL A 177 -21.08 12.52 12.37
N ILE A 178 -21.05 12.42 13.70
CA ILE A 178 -19.81 12.50 14.48
C ILE A 178 -18.85 11.38 14.07
N THR A 179 -19.33 10.14 13.92
CA THR A 179 -18.50 9.01 13.49
C THR A 179 -17.87 9.25 12.12
N PHE A 180 -18.62 9.70 11.11
CA PHE A 180 -18.05 10.02 9.79
C PHE A 180 -17.04 11.17 9.87
N THR A 181 -17.31 12.19 10.68
CA THR A 181 -16.37 13.29 10.90
C THR A 181 -15.06 12.77 11.53
N CYS A 182 -15.15 11.87 12.51
CA CYS A 182 -13.96 11.23 13.11
C CYS A 182 -13.16 10.41 12.09
N ILE A 183 -13.83 9.68 11.19
CA ILE A 183 -13.15 8.94 10.11
C ILE A 183 -12.38 9.91 9.20
N GLY A 184 -13.00 11.01 8.79
CA GLY A 184 -12.35 12.05 7.98
C GLY A 184 -11.15 12.69 8.68
N MET A 185 -11.27 12.95 9.99
CA MET A 185 -10.16 13.46 10.80
C MET A 185 -9.00 12.47 10.91
N VAL A 186 -9.29 11.18 11.14
CA VAL A 186 -8.26 10.13 11.18
C VAL A 186 -7.54 10.06 9.84
N GLN A 187 -8.28 10.05 8.73
CA GLN A 187 -7.68 10.08 7.39
C GLN A 187 -6.83 11.34 7.17
N GLY A 188 -7.31 12.52 7.58
CA GLY A 188 -6.56 13.77 7.50
C GLY A 188 -5.23 13.71 8.25
N PHE A 189 -5.22 13.17 9.47
CA PHE A 189 -3.97 12.99 10.22
C PHE A 189 -3.05 11.94 9.61
N VAL A 190 -3.59 10.84 9.10
CA VAL A 190 -2.78 9.83 8.38
C VAL A 190 -2.10 10.48 7.17
N LEU A 191 -2.80 11.32 6.42
CA LEU A 191 -2.22 12.08 5.31
C LEU A 191 -1.10 13.02 5.77
N THR A 192 -1.31 13.77 6.85
CA THR A 192 -0.29 14.70 7.38
C THR A 192 0.95 13.97 7.91
N PHE A 193 0.80 12.79 8.53
CA PHE A 193 1.92 12.06 9.15
C PHE A 193 2.62 11.08 8.21
N LYS A 194 1.85 10.33 7.42
CA LYS A 194 2.34 9.25 6.56
C LYS A 194 2.56 9.72 5.12
N GLY A 195 1.92 10.82 4.70
CA GLY A 195 1.92 11.25 3.30
C GLY A 195 1.13 10.33 2.37
N SER A 196 0.43 9.33 2.91
CA SER A 196 -0.38 8.37 2.17
C SER A 196 -1.79 8.31 2.74
N VAL A 197 -2.68 7.61 2.03
CA VAL A 197 -4.05 7.36 2.48
C VAL A 197 -4.10 6.20 3.49
N LEU A 198 -5.14 6.17 4.35
CA LEU A 198 -5.44 5.03 5.20
C LEU A 198 -5.78 3.81 4.34
N SER A 199 -4.93 2.80 4.39
CA SER A 199 -5.16 1.51 3.70
C SER A 199 -5.78 0.48 4.65
N ILE A 200 -6.21 -0.65 4.10
CA ILE A 200 -6.67 -1.78 4.92
C ILE A 200 -5.53 -2.35 5.77
N GLY A 201 -4.29 -2.32 5.28
CA GLY A 201 -3.10 -2.69 6.03
C GLY A 201 -2.94 -1.89 7.33
N ASP A 202 -3.30 -0.61 7.32
CA ASP A 202 -3.25 0.26 8.49
C ASP A 202 -4.25 -0.16 9.59
N LEU A 203 -5.37 -0.78 9.22
CA LEU A 203 -6.33 -1.30 10.19
C LEU A 203 -5.76 -2.48 10.99
N TYR A 204 -4.94 -3.33 10.36
CA TYR A 204 -4.23 -4.41 11.06
C TYR A 204 -3.12 -3.86 11.97
N ALA A 205 -2.54 -2.71 11.62
CA ALA A 205 -1.51 -2.03 12.39
C ALA A 205 -2.05 -1.00 13.41
N ALA A 206 -3.36 -0.86 13.55
CA ALA A 206 -3.99 0.19 14.36
C ALA A 206 -3.53 0.20 15.84
N GLY A 207 -3.24 -0.98 16.41
CA GLY A 207 -2.71 -1.11 17.77
C GLY A 207 -1.30 -0.53 17.91
N THR A 208 -0.42 -0.79 16.95
CA THR A 208 0.93 -0.21 16.89
C THR A 208 0.86 1.29 16.64
N ALA A 209 0.03 1.71 15.68
CA ALA A 209 -0.21 3.12 15.37
C ALA A 209 -0.69 3.92 16.59
N ALA A 210 -1.61 3.35 17.38
CA ALA A 210 -2.07 3.97 18.62
C ALA A 210 -0.95 4.07 19.68
N ALA A 211 -0.06 3.08 19.78
CA ALA A 211 1.06 3.10 20.73
C ALA A 211 2.12 4.16 20.38
N VAL A 212 2.37 4.39 19.09
CA VAL A 212 3.33 5.41 18.62
C VAL A 212 2.70 6.79 18.44
N SER A 213 1.37 6.88 18.47
CA SER A 213 0.60 8.12 18.26
C SER A 213 1.04 9.26 19.18
N GLY A 214 1.45 8.96 20.41
CA GLY A 214 1.93 9.94 21.38
C GLY A 214 3.24 10.64 21.01
N GLY A 215 3.98 10.14 20.02
CA GLY A 215 5.20 10.77 19.50
C GLY A 215 4.97 11.78 18.36
N TYR A 216 3.77 11.84 17.78
CA TYR A 216 3.47 12.75 16.68
C TYR A 216 3.08 14.15 17.15
N ASN A 217 3.52 15.15 16.38
CA ASN A 217 3.10 16.53 16.55
C ASN A 217 1.83 16.79 15.74
N TYR A 218 0.68 16.60 16.37
CA TYR A 218 -0.62 16.91 15.79
C TYR A 218 -0.78 18.40 15.53
N GLN A 219 -1.36 18.74 14.38
CA GLN A 219 -1.72 20.11 13.98
C GLN A 219 -3.14 20.11 13.42
N LEU A 220 -3.93 21.12 13.76
CA LEU A 220 -5.22 21.32 13.08
C LEU A 220 -5.01 22.17 11.85
N GLU A 221 -5.62 21.75 10.75
CA GLU A 221 -5.62 22.50 9.51
C GLU A 221 -6.99 23.16 9.26
N ALA A 222 -7.01 24.23 8.47
CA ALA A 222 -8.24 24.92 8.08
C ALA A 222 -9.33 24.00 7.49
N PRO A 223 -9.02 23.02 6.62
CA PRO A 223 -10.04 22.11 6.08
C PRO A 223 -10.74 21.27 7.16
N MET A 224 -10.01 20.84 8.19
CA MET A 224 -10.58 20.11 9.34
C MET A 224 -11.58 20.96 10.13
N LEU A 225 -11.30 22.25 10.33
CA LEU A 225 -12.23 23.18 11.00
C LEU A 225 -13.51 23.43 10.17
N LEU A 226 -13.38 23.50 8.85
CA LEU A 226 -14.53 23.56 7.95
C LEU A 226 -15.35 22.26 8.01
N GLY A 227 -14.69 21.11 8.08
CA GLY A 227 -15.31 19.80 8.31
C GLY A 227 -16.18 19.78 9.59
N PHE A 228 -15.64 20.27 10.71
CA PHE A 228 -16.41 20.43 11.96
C PHE A 228 -17.62 21.38 11.81
N SER A 229 -17.50 22.42 10.98
CA SER A 229 -18.59 23.37 10.73
C SER A 229 -19.73 22.71 9.96
N CYS A 230 -19.40 21.91 8.94
CA CYS A 230 -20.37 21.08 8.22
C CYS A 230 -21.02 20.04 9.14
N ALA A 231 -20.23 19.36 9.98
CA ALA A 231 -20.76 18.43 10.97
C ALA A 231 -21.75 19.11 11.93
N ALA A 232 -21.44 20.31 12.41
CA ALA A 232 -22.32 21.09 13.27
C ALA A 232 -23.68 21.41 12.61
N LEU A 233 -23.67 21.80 11.33
CA LEU A 233 -24.91 22.01 10.56
C LEU A 233 -25.72 20.72 10.42
N GLY A 234 -25.06 19.60 10.13
CA GLY A 234 -25.70 18.28 10.09
C GLY A 234 -26.33 17.87 11.42
N ILE A 235 -25.60 18.03 12.54
CA ILE A 235 -26.08 17.77 13.90
C ILE A 235 -27.26 18.68 14.25
N PHE A 236 -27.24 19.95 13.81
CA PHE A 236 -28.37 20.85 13.99
C PHE A 236 -29.61 20.36 13.23
N CYS A 237 -29.47 19.94 11.97
CA CYS A 237 -30.56 19.32 11.22
C CYS A 237 -31.10 18.05 11.90
N CYS A 238 -30.23 17.22 12.49
CA CYS A 238 -30.65 16.08 13.32
C CYS A 238 -31.53 16.50 14.50
N SER A 239 -31.22 17.65 15.11
CA SER A 239 -32.00 18.20 16.24
C SER A 239 -33.41 18.64 15.85
N LEU A 240 -33.64 18.95 14.56
CA LEU A 240 -34.93 19.37 13.98
C LEU A 240 -35.82 18.21 13.57
N LEU A 241 -35.32 16.97 13.58
CA LEU A 241 -36.12 15.80 13.25
C LEU A 241 -37.22 15.62 14.30
N TYR A 242 -38.44 15.95 13.89
CA TYR A 242 -39.62 15.90 14.72
C TYR A 242 -40.27 14.51 14.61
N HIS A 243 -40.40 13.84 15.75
CA HIS A 243 -41.13 12.59 15.86
C HIS A 243 -42.59 12.89 16.20
N GLU A 244 -43.46 12.78 15.20
CA GLU A 244 -44.91 12.85 15.42
C GLU A 244 -45.32 11.72 16.39
N GLN A 245 -46.07 12.04 17.44
CA GLN A 245 -46.60 11.04 18.37
C GLN A 245 -47.63 10.18 17.64
N SER A 246 -47.14 9.17 16.93
CA SER A 246 -47.99 8.18 16.28
C SER A 246 -48.72 7.37 17.35
N HIS A 247 -50.06 7.39 17.33
CA HIS A 247 -50.94 6.54 18.15
C HIS A 247 -50.91 5.05 17.76
N THR A 248 -49.87 4.60 17.06
CA THR A 248 -49.75 3.20 16.60
C THR A 248 -49.17 2.30 17.69
N HIS A 249 -49.63 1.05 17.77
CA HIS A 249 -49.11 0.06 18.70
C HIS A 249 -47.60 -0.14 18.51
N LEU A 250 -46.85 -0.27 19.62
CA LEU A 250 -45.39 -0.40 19.63
C LEU A 250 -44.88 -1.47 18.64
N ALA A 251 -45.54 -2.64 18.58
CA ALA A 251 -45.18 -3.72 17.67
C ALA A 251 -45.21 -3.29 16.18
N SER A 252 -46.24 -2.54 15.76
CA SER A 252 -46.35 -2.04 14.39
C SER A 252 -45.30 -0.98 14.05
N ARG A 253 -44.91 -0.17 15.05
CA ARG A 253 -43.85 0.83 14.91
C ARG A 253 -42.49 0.14 14.76
N LEU A 254 -42.19 -0.84 15.62
CA LEU A 254 -40.97 -1.64 15.53
C LEU A 254 -40.88 -2.36 14.18
N LEU A 255 -41.96 -3.02 13.75
CA LEU A 255 -41.99 -3.73 12.47
C LEU A 255 -41.68 -2.79 11.29
N ARG A 256 -42.28 -1.60 11.21
CA ARG A 256 -41.99 -0.64 10.14
C ARG A 256 -40.53 -0.20 10.12
N HIS A 257 -39.99 0.18 11.28
CA HIS A 257 -38.61 0.65 11.38
C HIS A 257 -37.62 -0.47 11.07
N TRP A 258 -37.81 -1.66 11.61
CA TRP A 258 -36.88 -2.78 11.37
C TRP A 258 -36.98 -3.34 9.96
N SER A 259 -38.16 -3.35 9.34
CA SER A 259 -38.29 -3.68 7.91
C SER A 259 -37.57 -2.65 7.04
N ALA A 260 -37.69 -1.35 7.35
CA ALA A 260 -36.96 -0.30 6.64
C ALA A 260 -35.45 -0.38 6.87
N ALA A 261 -35.01 -0.69 8.09
CA ALA A 261 -33.61 -0.94 8.42
C ALA A 261 -33.06 -2.14 7.64
N GLY A 262 -33.83 -3.24 7.56
CA GLY A 262 -33.49 -4.42 6.77
C GLY A 262 -33.32 -4.09 5.28
N LEU A 263 -34.22 -3.29 4.70
CA LEU A 263 -34.10 -2.84 3.31
C LEU A 263 -32.87 -1.94 3.09
N ALA A 264 -32.59 -1.02 4.01
CA ALA A 264 -31.40 -0.17 3.94
C ALA A 264 -30.10 -0.98 4.07
N ALA A 265 -30.08 -1.97 4.97
CA ALA A 265 -28.96 -2.88 5.13
C ALA A 265 -28.73 -3.75 3.89
N LEU A 266 -29.79 -4.26 3.26
CA LEU A 266 -29.70 -5.02 2.01
C LEU A 266 -29.21 -4.13 0.86
N ALA A 267 -29.69 -2.90 0.76
CA ALA A 267 -29.21 -1.95 -0.25
C ALA A 267 -27.73 -1.58 -0.02
N LEU A 268 -27.32 -1.37 1.23
CA LEU A 268 -25.92 -1.11 1.56
C LEU A 268 -25.05 -2.34 1.24
N ALA A 269 -25.47 -3.54 1.64
CA ALA A 269 -24.76 -4.78 1.31
C ALA A 269 -24.66 -4.99 -0.21
N PHE A 270 -25.72 -4.70 -0.95
CA PHE A 270 -25.69 -4.71 -2.41
C PHE A 270 -24.62 -3.74 -2.94
N MET A 271 -24.63 -2.48 -2.49
CA MET A 271 -23.67 -1.47 -2.92
C MET A 271 -22.22 -1.77 -2.54
N LEU A 272 -21.97 -2.58 -1.50
CA LEU A 272 -20.62 -2.94 -1.06
C LEU A 272 -20.10 -4.22 -1.75
N LEU A 273 -20.97 -5.19 -2.06
CA LEU A 273 -20.56 -6.53 -2.44
C LEU A 273 -20.82 -6.89 -3.90
N VAL A 274 -21.76 -6.20 -4.57
CA VAL A 274 -22.22 -6.58 -5.91
C VAL A 274 -21.53 -5.78 -7.02
N PRO A 275 -21.56 -4.43 -7.03
CA PRO A 275 -20.89 -3.70 -8.09
C PRO A 275 -19.38 -3.73 -7.89
N ASN A 276 -18.63 -3.97 -8.97
CA ASN A 276 -17.18 -3.85 -8.96
C ASN A 276 -16.80 -2.37 -9.16
N TYR A 277 -16.21 -1.75 -8.14
CA TYR A 277 -15.99 -0.29 -8.14
C TYR A 277 -15.01 0.14 -9.24
N GLN A 278 -13.95 -0.64 -9.47
CA GLN A 278 -12.96 -0.32 -10.49
C GLN A 278 -13.51 -0.50 -11.92
N ASN A 279 -14.12 -1.64 -12.20
CA ASN A 279 -14.50 -2.03 -13.56
C ASN A 279 -15.88 -1.52 -13.98
N GLN A 280 -16.87 -1.54 -13.09
CA GLN A 280 -18.26 -1.16 -13.41
C GLN A 280 -18.57 0.29 -13.04
N LEU A 281 -17.99 0.80 -11.95
CA LEU A 281 -18.21 2.17 -11.49
C LEU A 281 -17.07 3.14 -11.85
N HIS A 282 -16.01 2.63 -12.50
CA HIS A 282 -14.86 3.40 -12.99
C HIS A 282 -14.08 4.17 -11.91
N ILE A 283 -14.08 3.64 -10.68
CA ILE A 283 -13.26 4.10 -9.56
C ILE A 283 -11.91 3.38 -9.60
N LYS A 284 -11.00 3.85 -10.44
CA LYS A 284 -9.67 3.25 -10.58
C LYS A 284 -8.78 3.78 -9.45
N VAL A 285 -8.24 2.88 -8.65
CA VAL A 285 -7.28 3.22 -7.59
C VAL A 285 -5.99 2.50 -7.91
N GLU A 286 -4.95 3.27 -8.23
CA GLU A 286 -3.59 2.75 -8.31
C GLU A 286 -2.96 2.73 -6.91
N TYR A 287 -2.16 1.72 -6.57
CA TYR A 287 -1.55 1.64 -5.23
C TYR A 287 -0.16 2.26 -5.15
N TRP A 288 0.36 2.83 -6.24
CA TRP A 288 1.56 3.65 -6.14
C TRP A 288 1.23 4.90 -5.33
N TRP A 289 1.97 5.18 -4.28
CA TRP A 289 1.59 6.13 -3.22
C TRP A 289 1.15 7.52 -3.73
N GLU A 290 1.81 8.07 -4.75
CA GLU A 290 1.42 9.36 -5.36
C GLU A 290 0.09 9.27 -6.11
N TRP A 291 -0.08 8.23 -6.95
CA TRP A 291 -1.29 8.01 -7.74
C TRP A 291 -2.47 7.62 -6.85
N GLN A 292 -2.24 6.81 -5.81
CA GLN A 292 -3.23 6.43 -4.82
C GLN A 292 -3.82 7.66 -4.12
N LEU A 293 -2.97 8.61 -3.73
CA LEU A 293 -3.39 9.87 -3.13
C LEU A 293 -4.22 10.72 -4.11
N LEU A 294 -3.78 10.81 -5.37
CA LEU A 294 -4.50 11.55 -6.41
C LEU A 294 -5.87 10.92 -6.72
N ASP A 295 -5.94 9.60 -6.77
CA ASP A 295 -7.19 8.87 -7.01
C ASP A 295 -8.16 9.04 -5.85
N HIS A 296 -7.71 9.01 -4.59
CA HIS A 296 -8.56 9.34 -3.44
C HIS A 296 -9.08 10.78 -3.49
N LYS A 297 -8.24 11.74 -3.91
CA LYS A 297 -8.67 13.13 -4.12
C LYS A 297 -9.68 13.28 -5.25
N LYS A 298 -9.66 12.39 -6.25
CA LYS A 298 -10.53 12.40 -7.44
C LYS A 298 -11.85 11.68 -7.22
N TYR A 299 -11.83 10.56 -6.51
CA TYR A 299 -12.97 9.64 -6.33
C TYR A 299 -13.59 9.66 -4.93
N CYS A 300 -13.11 10.54 -4.05
CA CYS A 300 -13.50 10.63 -2.64
C CYS A 300 -13.04 9.40 -1.82
N PHE A 301 -13.12 9.51 -0.49
CA PHE A 301 -12.53 8.53 0.41
C PHE A 301 -13.27 7.19 0.39
N LEU A 302 -14.59 7.15 0.63
CA LEU A 302 -15.31 5.88 0.77
C LEU A 302 -15.32 5.06 -0.53
N PRO A 303 -15.60 5.63 -1.72
CA PRO A 303 -15.56 4.85 -2.96
C PRO A 303 -14.19 4.25 -3.24
N SER A 304 -13.11 5.02 -3.05
CA SER A 304 -11.75 4.52 -3.24
C SER A 304 -11.38 3.45 -2.23
N PHE A 305 -11.74 3.64 -0.96
CA PHE A 305 -11.50 2.64 0.08
C PHE A 305 -12.24 1.31 -0.19
N ILE A 306 -13.47 1.38 -0.71
CA ILE A 306 -14.22 0.19 -1.12
C ILE A 306 -13.59 -0.46 -2.37
N ALA A 307 -13.14 0.33 -3.34
CA ALA A 307 -12.47 -0.18 -4.53
C ALA A 307 -11.17 -0.94 -4.17
N GLU A 308 -10.42 -0.42 -3.21
CA GLU A 308 -9.23 -1.07 -2.64
C GLU A 308 -9.61 -2.36 -1.90
N ALA A 309 -10.66 -2.32 -1.06
CA ALA A 309 -11.14 -3.48 -0.32
C ALA A 309 -11.62 -4.63 -1.23
N GLN A 310 -12.25 -4.31 -2.35
CA GLN A 310 -12.71 -5.30 -3.32
C GLN A 310 -11.56 -5.94 -4.11
N ASP A 311 -10.44 -5.23 -4.28
CA ASP A 311 -9.30 -5.69 -5.08
C ASP A 311 -8.19 -6.33 -4.23
N LEU A 312 -8.18 -6.10 -2.91
CA LEU A 312 -7.23 -6.68 -1.97
C LEU A 312 -7.15 -8.22 -2.04
N PRO A 313 -8.26 -8.99 -2.01
CA PRO A 313 -8.18 -10.45 -2.05
C PRO A 313 -7.54 -10.94 -3.35
N ILE A 314 -6.61 -11.89 -3.23
CA ILE A 314 -6.03 -12.55 -4.40
C ILE A 314 -7.12 -13.41 -5.06
N LYS A 315 -7.33 -13.24 -6.36
CA LYS A 315 -8.43 -13.90 -7.08
C LYS A 315 -8.16 -15.39 -7.16
N LYS A 316 -9.17 -16.19 -6.78
CA LYS A 316 -9.12 -17.64 -6.93
C LYS A 316 -9.00 -18.02 -8.41
N PRO A 317 -7.99 -18.80 -8.81
CA PRO A 317 -7.82 -19.23 -10.20
C PRO A 317 -9.00 -20.11 -10.67
N ALA A 318 -9.36 -19.95 -11.95
CA ALA A 318 -10.38 -20.79 -12.58
C ALA A 318 -9.98 -22.28 -12.50
N GLY A 319 -10.92 -23.15 -12.16
CA GLY A 319 -10.65 -24.59 -12.01
C GLY A 319 -9.95 -25.01 -10.72
N TYR A 320 -9.63 -24.08 -9.80
CA TYR A 320 -8.95 -24.42 -8.55
C TYR A 320 -9.81 -25.26 -7.60
N SER A 321 -9.23 -26.38 -7.17
CA SER A 321 -9.54 -27.09 -5.93
C SER A 321 -8.24 -27.46 -5.20
N VAL A 322 -8.34 -27.80 -3.92
CA VAL A 322 -7.19 -28.24 -3.12
C VAL A 322 -6.58 -29.51 -3.72
N GLU A 323 -7.41 -30.41 -4.25
CA GLU A 323 -7.00 -31.63 -4.93
C GLU A 323 -6.27 -31.34 -6.24
N ALA A 324 -6.76 -30.37 -7.02
CA ALA A 324 -6.11 -29.94 -8.25
C ALA A 324 -4.71 -29.35 -7.97
N ALA A 325 -4.58 -28.51 -6.95
CA ALA A 325 -3.28 -27.96 -6.53
C ALA A 325 -2.30 -29.05 -6.06
N LYS A 326 -2.77 -30.01 -5.25
CA LYS A 326 -1.93 -31.16 -4.83
C LYS A 326 -1.50 -32.04 -5.99
N LYS A 327 -2.39 -32.25 -6.97
CA LYS A 327 -2.09 -33.01 -8.17
C LYS A 327 -1.03 -32.28 -9.01
N ALA A 328 -1.23 -30.98 -9.27
CA ALA A 328 -0.28 -30.13 -9.99
C ALA A 328 1.10 -30.15 -9.33
N GLU A 329 1.16 -30.01 -8.00
CA GLU A 329 2.41 -30.05 -7.24
C GLU A 329 3.11 -31.41 -7.40
N SER A 330 2.37 -32.52 -7.26
CA SER A 330 2.93 -33.86 -7.44
C SER A 330 3.47 -34.10 -8.85
N GLU A 331 2.76 -33.61 -9.88
CA GLU A 331 3.18 -33.73 -11.27
C GLU A 331 4.45 -32.91 -11.56
N LEU A 332 4.50 -31.66 -11.09
CA LEU A 332 5.68 -30.79 -11.22
C LEU A 332 6.88 -31.34 -10.47
N ILE A 333 6.70 -31.81 -9.23
CA ILE A 333 7.75 -32.48 -8.46
C ILE A 333 8.26 -33.70 -9.22
N GLY A 334 7.37 -34.51 -9.80
CA GLY A 334 7.75 -35.67 -10.60
C GLY A 334 8.52 -35.32 -11.87
N ARG A 335 8.31 -34.13 -12.47
CA ARG A 335 9.15 -33.61 -13.57
C ARG A 335 10.54 -33.27 -13.06
N TYR A 336 10.64 -32.54 -11.95
CA TYR A 336 11.93 -32.21 -11.32
C TYR A 336 12.73 -33.46 -10.93
N GLU A 337 12.12 -34.42 -10.24
CA GLU A 337 12.82 -35.62 -9.74
C GLU A 337 13.40 -36.46 -10.88
N LYS A 338 12.71 -36.56 -12.03
CA LYS A 338 13.25 -37.24 -13.22
C LYS A 338 14.54 -36.61 -13.76
N ILE A 339 14.70 -35.29 -13.60
CA ILE A 339 15.89 -34.54 -14.02
C ILE A 339 16.97 -34.65 -12.93
N ALA A 340 16.58 -34.42 -11.68
CA ALA A 340 17.45 -34.45 -10.51
C ALA A 340 18.11 -35.82 -10.29
N ASP A 341 17.34 -36.92 -10.39
CA ASP A 341 17.83 -38.29 -10.19
C ASP A 341 18.88 -38.72 -11.22
N LYS A 342 18.88 -38.08 -12.39
CA LYS A 342 19.85 -38.34 -13.46
C LYS A 342 21.07 -37.42 -13.39
N ASN A 343 21.11 -36.49 -12.45
CA ASN A 343 22.20 -35.53 -12.29
C ASN A 343 23.15 -35.98 -11.16
N PRO A 344 24.25 -36.70 -11.48
CA PRO A 344 25.22 -37.13 -10.47
C PRO A 344 25.88 -35.95 -9.75
N GLY A 345 25.95 -34.77 -10.39
CA GLY A 345 26.49 -33.57 -9.79
C GLY A 345 25.63 -33.07 -8.64
N LEU A 346 24.31 -33.11 -8.79
CA LEU A 346 23.37 -32.74 -7.72
C LEU A 346 23.46 -33.70 -6.53
N SER A 347 23.59 -35.02 -6.77
CA SER A 347 23.77 -35.98 -5.68
C SER A 347 25.08 -35.75 -4.91
N ALA A 348 26.15 -35.36 -5.60
CA ALA A 348 27.42 -35.01 -4.97
C ALA A 348 27.30 -33.72 -4.14
N ALA A 349 26.65 -32.68 -4.67
CA ALA A 349 26.39 -31.44 -3.93
C ALA A 349 25.52 -31.69 -2.67
N GLN A 350 24.50 -32.55 -2.77
CA GLN A 350 23.66 -32.94 -1.63
C GLN A 350 24.43 -33.67 -0.53
N ALA A 351 25.42 -34.51 -0.91
CA ALA A 351 26.30 -35.15 0.05
C ALA A 351 27.22 -34.12 0.72
N GLN A 352 27.85 -33.24 -0.06
CA GLN A 352 28.70 -32.16 0.43
C GLN A 352 27.95 -31.24 1.41
N TRP A 353 26.72 -30.84 1.09
CA TRP A 353 25.92 -29.95 1.93
C TRP A 353 25.61 -30.53 3.32
N LYS A 354 25.45 -31.86 3.41
CA LYS A 354 25.22 -32.55 4.70
C LYS A 354 26.45 -32.51 5.59
N GLU A 355 27.64 -32.48 5.01
CA GLU A 355 28.92 -32.40 5.73
C GLU A 355 29.28 -30.95 6.07
N GLN A 356 29.03 -30.02 5.13
CA GLN A 356 29.42 -28.63 5.24
C GLN A 356 28.33 -27.70 4.69
N LYS A 357 27.71 -26.93 5.58
CA LYS A 357 26.67 -25.96 5.22
C LYS A 357 27.31 -24.60 4.88
N PRO A 358 27.16 -24.07 3.66
CA PRO A 358 27.64 -22.73 3.33
C PRO A 358 26.80 -21.65 4.01
N SER A 359 27.40 -20.52 4.39
CA SER A 359 26.62 -19.30 4.59
C SER A 359 26.07 -18.83 3.25
N ILE A 360 24.85 -18.30 3.23
CA ILE A 360 24.17 -17.82 2.03
C ILE A 360 24.05 -16.30 2.16
N VAL A 361 24.78 -15.59 1.29
CA VAL A 361 24.71 -14.15 1.13
C VAL A 361 23.89 -13.84 -0.10
N VAL A 362 22.87 -13.02 0.07
CA VAL A 362 22.05 -12.50 -1.01
C VAL A 362 22.21 -10.99 -1.04
N VAL A 363 22.61 -10.47 -2.20
CA VAL A 363 22.68 -9.04 -2.49
C VAL A 363 21.69 -8.75 -3.60
N MET A 364 20.59 -8.12 -3.24
CA MET A 364 19.71 -7.46 -4.18
C MET A 364 20.23 -6.02 -4.37
N ASN A 365 20.94 -5.81 -5.47
CA ASN A 365 21.60 -4.54 -5.77
C ASN A 365 20.61 -3.61 -6.45
N GLU A 366 20.33 -2.48 -5.81
CA GLU A 366 19.35 -1.49 -6.25
C GLU A 366 19.58 -1.11 -7.72
N THR A 367 18.52 -1.21 -8.51
CA THR A 367 18.45 -0.83 -9.92
C THR A 367 19.59 -1.39 -10.81
N PHE A 368 20.25 -2.49 -10.41
CA PHE A 368 21.41 -3.02 -11.14
C PHE A 368 20.99 -3.76 -12.41
N THR A 369 21.19 -3.16 -13.58
CA THR A 369 20.94 -3.82 -14.87
C THR A 369 22.02 -3.48 -15.91
N ASP A 370 22.46 -4.50 -16.66
CA ASP A 370 23.31 -4.33 -17.83
C ASP A 370 22.50 -3.77 -19.01
N LEU A 371 22.47 -2.44 -19.13
CA LEU A 371 21.74 -1.75 -20.18
C LEU A 371 22.22 -2.06 -21.60
N THR A 372 23.33 -2.78 -21.82
CA THR A 372 23.72 -3.23 -23.19
C THR A 372 22.65 -4.07 -23.89
N LEU A 373 21.59 -4.49 -23.17
CA LEU A 373 20.38 -5.07 -23.73
C LEU A 373 19.61 -4.15 -24.71
N TYR A 374 19.85 -2.83 -24.70
CA TYR A 374 19.23 -1.87 -25.64
C TYR A 374 20.16 -1.45 -26.81
N ASP A 375 21.25 -2.18 -27.07
CA ASP A 375 22.26 -1.90 -28.11
C ASP A 375 23.08 -0.59 -27.92
N ASP A 376 24.27 -0.52 -28.55
CA ASP A 376 25.35 0.49 -28.49
C ASP A 376 25.13 1.79 -27.66
N PHE A 377 25.53 1.74 -26.38
CA PHE A 377 25.55 2.87 -25.43
C PHE A 377 26.85 3.69 -25.54
N GLY A 378 27.19 4.17 -26.73
CA GLY A 378 28.36 5.05 -26.93
C GLY A 378 29.69 4.39 -26.50
N GLY A 379 29.81 3.07 -26.72
CA GLY A 379 30.97 2.28 -26.30
C GLY A 379 30.93 1.71 -24.87
N TYR A 380 29.84 1.87 -24.12
CA TYR A 380 29.62 1.13 -22.88
C TYR A 380 29.45 -0.37 -23.16
N LEU A 381 30.26 -1.21 -22.52
CA LEU A 381 30.30 -2.66 -22.71
C LEU A 381 29.53 -3.45 -21.64
N GLY A 382 28.82 -2.75 -20.74
CA GLY A 382 28.21 -3.34 -19.55
C GLY A 382 29.16 -3.33 -18.35
N PRO A 383 28.70 -3.80 -17.18
CA PRO A 383 29.56 -4.00 -16.01
C PRO A 383 30.57 -5.12 -16.29
N GLU A 384 31.83 -4.75 -16.57
CA GLU A 384 32.86 -5.65 -17.10
C GLU A 384 33.20 -6.79 -16.11
N TRP A 385 33.32 -6.47 -14.82
CA TRP A 385 33.69 -7.47 -13.82
C TRP A 385 32.53 -8.45 -13.57
N PHE A 386 31.29 -7.97 -13.50
CA PHE A 386 30.10 -8.82 -13.45
C PHE A 386 30.07 -9.79 -14.65
N LYS A 387 30.35 -9.29 -15.86
CA LYS A 387 30.28 -10.09 -17.10
C LYS A 387 31.44 -11.07 -17.27
N GLN A 388 32.66 -10.70 -16.87
CA GLN A 388 33.88 -11.44 -17.24
C GLN A 388 34.88 -11.66 -16.10
N GLY A 389 34.68 -10.98 -14.97
CA GLY A 389 35.66 -10.87 -13.90
C GLY A 389 35.99 -12.17 -13.16
N PHE A 390 35.01 -13.06 -13.01
CA PHE A 390 35.24 -14.34 -12.35
C PHE A 390 34.61 -15.49 -13.14
N SER A 391 35.47 -16.43 -13.56
CA SER A 391 35.15 -17.54 -14.46
C SER A 391 34.50 -18.73 -13.78
N ASP A 392 34.56 -18.80 -12.44
CA ASP A 392 34.11 -19.89 -11.57
C ASP A 392 32.67 -19.71 -11.05
N VAL A 393 31.82 -19.06 -11.85
CA VAL A 393 30.40 -18.82 -11.54
C VAL A 393 29.57 -20.07 -11.76
N LEU A 394 28.65 -20.36 -10.83
CA LEU A 394 27.73 -21.49 -10.93
C LEU A 394 26.66 -21.23 -12.00
N ARG A 395 26.04 -20.05 -11.95
CA ARG A 395 24.99 -19.64 -12.89
C ARG A 395 24.95 -18.12 -12.99
N ARG A 396 24.56 -17.60 -14.15
CA ARG A 396 24.28 -16.17 -14.37
C ARG A 396 23.24 -16.01 -15.47
N GLY A 397 22.71 -14.81 -15.65
CA GLY A 397 21.85 -14.51 -16.79
C GLY A 397 20.85 -13.40 -16.52
N LYS A 398 19.80 -13.36 -17.34
CA LYS A 398 18.70 -12.42 -17.19
C LYS A 398 17.71 -12.89 -16.13
N LEU A 399 17.25 -11.94 -15.32
CA LEU A 399 16.24 -12.15 -14.30
C LEU A 399 14.96 -11.45 -14.71
N ALA A 400 13.88 -12.21 -14.84
CA ALA A 400 12.53 -11.67 -14.99
C ALA A 400 12.08 -11.11 -13.64
N VAL A 401 11.77 -9.82 -13.62
CA VAL A 401 11.32 -9.08 -12.44
C VAL A 401 9.95 -8.47 -12.72
N SER A 402 9.21 -8.13 -11.68
CA SER A 402 7.82 -7.67 -11.80
C SER A 402 7.64 -6.15 -11.67
N VAL A 403 8.75 -5.40 -11.67
CA VAL A 403 8.77 -3.96 -11.40
C VAL A 403 9.79 -3.27 -12.30
N ASN A 404 9.55 -1.98 -12.57
CA ASN A 404 10.44 -1.10 -13.33
C ASN A 404 10.40 0.30 -12.69
N GLY A 405 11.55 0.93 -12.51
CA GLY A 405 11.69 2.28 -11.95
C GLY A 405 11.41 2.42 -10.44
N GLY A 406 10.67 1.49 -9.84
CA GLY A 406 10.44 1.42 -8.41
C GLY A 406 9.50 0.28 -8.03
N GLY A 407 9.40 0.00 -6.72
CA GLY A 407 8.63 -1.15 -6.20
C GLY A 407 9.50 -2.33 -5.79
N THR A 408 10.77 -2.08 -5.44
CA THR A 408 11.79 -3.01 -4.90
C THR A 408 11.22 -4.13 -4.01
N CYS A 409 10.25 -3.83 -3.13
CA CYS A 409 9.64 -4.81 -2.23
C CYS A 409 8.96 -5.98 -2.96
N ASN A 410 8.53 -5.80 -4.22
CA ASN A 410 7.93 -6.88 -5.01
C ASN A 410 8.98 -7.92 -5.39
N THR A 411 10.16 -7.51 -5.86
CA THR A 411 11.25 -8.44 -6.15
C THR A 411 11.74 -9.14 -4.87
N GLU A 412 11.81 -8.43 -3.73
CA GLU A 412 12.09 -9.04 -2.43
C GLU A 412 11.05 -10.11 -2.06
N PHE A 413 9.77 -9.77 -2.21
CA PHE A 413 8.66 -10.69 -1.97
C PHE A 413 8.79 -11.94 -2.83
N GLU A 414 9.04 -11.79 -4.13
CA GLU A 414 9.16 -12.92 -5.05
C GLU A 414 10.32 -13.83 -4.62
N PHE A 415 11.50 -13.27 -4.34
CA PHE A 415 12.66 -14.04 -3.93
C PHE A 415 12.49 -14.73 -2.57
N LEU A 416 11.96 -14.03 -1.57
CA LEU A 416 11.89 -14.51 -0.18
C LEU A 416 10.72 -15.48 0.06
N THR A 417 9.68 -15.46 -0.78
CA THR A 417 8.49 -16.32 -0.61
C THR A 417 8.35 -17.38 -1.70
N GLY A 418 8.99 -17.17 -2.85
CA GLY A 418 8.79 -17.96 -4.05
C GLY A 418 7.47 -17.69 -4.78
N GLN A 419 6.65 -16.75 -4.31
CA GLN A 419 5.38 -16.39 -4.93
C GLN A 419 5.61 -15.38 -6.04
N SER A 420 4.92 -15.50 -7.18
CA SER A 420 5.09 -14.54 -8.27
C SER A 420 4.02 -13.45 -8.25
N MET A 421 4.40 -12.22 -8.59
CA MET A 421 3.45 -11.12 -8.75
C MET A 421 2.45 -11.37 -9.90
N ALA A 422 2.78 -12.26 -10.84
CA ALA A 422 1.86 -12.76 -11.87
C ALA A 422 0.51 -13.22 -11.30
N PHE A 423 0.53 -13.79 -10.08
CA PHE A 423 -0.66 -14.33 -9.42
C PHE A 423 -1.23 -13.41 -8.34
N VAL A 424 -0.43 -12.47 -7.82
CA VAL A 424 -0.88 -11.48 -6.83
C VAL A 424 -1.68 -10.38 -7.51
N GLY A 425 -1.17 -9.88 -8.64
CA GLY A 425 -1.80 -8.87 -9.49
C GLY A 425 -1.00 -7.56 -9.58
N ASN A 426 -1.28 -6.82 -10.65
CA ASN A 426 -0.61 -5.55 -10.95
C ASN A 426 -0.92 -4.48 -9.91
N GLY A 427 0.05 -3.60 -9.68
CA GLY A 427 -0.08 -2.48 -8.77
C GLY A 427 -0.13 -2.87 -7.30
N LYS A 428 0.06 -4.13 -6.92
CA LYS A 428 0.03 -4.54 -5.51
C LYS A 428 1.44 -4.54 -4.90
N TYR A 429 1.52 -4.12 -3.63
CA TYR A 429 2.75 -4.12 -2.84
C TYR A 429 2.59 -5.03 -1.61
N PRO A 430 2.91 -6.33 -1.72
CA PRO A 430 2.55 -7.34 -0.72
C PRO A 430 2.92 -7.00 0.71
N TYR A 431 4.03 -6.30 0.93
CA TYR A 431 4.51 -5.92 2.27
C TYR A 431 3.52 -5.01 3.00
N THR A 432 2.87 -4.11 2.27
CA THR A 432 1.89 -3.15 2.81
C THR A 432 0.48 -3.74 2.93
N LEU A 433 0.19 -4.81 2.18
CA LEU A 433 -1.15 -5.36 2.01
C LEU A 433 -1.42 -6.63 2.81
N TYR A 434 -0.40 -7.47 3.02
CA TYR A 434 -0.60 -8.84 3.51
C TYR A 434 0.24 -9.16 4.75
N ASP A 435 -0.24 -10.12 5.54
CA ASP A 435 0.47 -10.65 6.71
C ASP A 435 1.27 -11.91 6.36
N PHE A 436 2.59 -11.86 6.57
CA PHE A 436 3.51 -12.98 6.32
C PHE A 436 3.60 -13.97 7.48
N THR A 437 2.93 -13.76 8.62
CA THR A 437 3.08 -14.63 9.80
C THR A 437 2.72 -16.10 9.53
N LYS A 438 1.87 -16.39 8.54
CA LYS A 438 1.46 -17.77 8.18
C LYS A 438 2.02 -18.26 6.84
N VAL A 439 2.76 -17.42 6.12
CA VAL A 439 3.28 -17.72 4.79
C VAL A 439 4.59 -18.51 4.88
N ALA A 440 4.82 -19.47 3.98
CA ALA A 440 6.12 -20.12 3.89
C ALA A 440 7.16 -19.15 3.31
N THR A 441 8.29 -18.97 4.00
CA THR A 441 9.32 -18.00 3.62
C THR A 441 10.71 -18.64 3.71
N LEU A 442 11.64 -18.12 2.91
CA LEU A 442 13.03 -18.56 2.86
C LEU A 442 13.75 -18.41 4.22
N PRO A 443 13.63 -17.29 4.97
CA PRO A 443 14.21 -17.18 6.31
C PRO A 443 13.73 -18.28 7.26
N ARG A 444 12.43 -18.60 7.26
CA ARG A 444 11.89 -19.69 8.10
C ARG A 444 12.40 -21.06 7.68
N GLN A 445 12.53 -21.31 6.38
CA GLN A 445 13.12 -22.55 5.87
C GLN A 445 14.56 -22.69 6.34
N LEU A 446 15.37 -21.63 6.21
CA LEU A 446 16.78 -21.63 6.56
C LEU A 446 16.99 -21.71 8.08
N ALA A 447 16.17 -21.01 8.87
CA ALA A 447 16.17 -21.13 10.33
C ALA A 447 15.92 -22.58 10.80
N LYS A 448 14.99 -23.30 10.15
CA LYS A 448 14.77 -24.74 10.42
C LYS A 448 15.97 -25.62 10.05
N GLN A 449 16.86 -25.14 9.19
CA GLN A 449 18.12 -25.81 8.83
C GLN A 449 19.30 -25.36 9.71
N GLY A 450 19.05 -24.53 10.73
CA GLY A 450 20.05 -24.04 11.68
C GLY A 450 20.79 -22.78 11.25
N TYR A 451 20.24 -22.01 10.29
CA TYR A 451 20.85 -20.76 9.85
C TYR A 451 20.41 -19.59 10.74
N ARG A 452 21.35 -18.71 11.07
CA ARG A 452 21.03 -17.37 11.55
C ARG A 452 20.58 -16.51 10.38
N CYS A 453 19.35 -16.00 10.41
CA CYS A 453 18.77 -15.26 9.29
C CYS A 453 18.67 -13.77 9.61
N VAL A 454 19.39 -12.92 8.88
CA VAL A 454 19.38 -11.47 9.06
C VAL A 454 19.11 -10.74 7.74
N ALA A 455 18.51 -9.56 7.82
CA ALA A 455 18.29 -8.66 6.70
C ALA A 455 19.08 -7.36 6.88
N LEU A 456 19.50 -6.73 5.78
CA LEU A 456 20.20 -5.45 5.75
C LEU A 456 19.55 -4.54 4.70
N HIS A 457 19.26 -3.30 5.06
CA HIS A 457 18.87 -2.26 4.13
C HIS A 457 19.29 -0.90 4.68
N PRO A 458 20.20 -0.15 4.06
CA PRO A 458 20.72 1.09 4.61
C PRO A 458 19.76 2.26 4.36
N ASN A 459 18.52 2.12 4.81
CA ASN A 459 17.46 3.13 4.76
C ASN A 459 16.48 2.90 5.93
N LEU A 460 15.49 3.78 6.09
CA LEU A 460 14.48 3.68 7.15
C LEU A 460 13.78 2.30 7.13
N ALA A 461 13.72 1.63 8.29
CA ALA A 461 13.08 0.31 8.40
C ALA A 461 11.57 0.32 8.08
N SER A 462 10.91 1.46 8.23
CA SER A 462 9.50 1.64 7.89
C SER A 462 9.23 1.71 6.38
N ASN A 463 10.26 1.92 5.56
CA ASN A 463 10.07 1.95 4.10
C ASN A 463 9.55 0.58 3.63
N TRP A 464 8.44 0.61 2.89
CA TRP A 464 7.68 -0.57 2.47
C TRP A 464 7.19 -1.47 3.62
N ASP A 465 7.04 -0.98 4.86
CA ASP A 465 6.70 -1.81 6.03
C ASP A 465 7.67 -2.99 6.23
N ARG A 466 8.98 -2.80 5.96
CA ARG A 466 9.98 -3.88 6.11
C ARG A 466 10.14 -4.34 7.55
N ASP A 467 10.06 -3.44 8.53
CA ASP A 467 10.08 -3.76 9.96
C ASP A 467 9.01 -4.80 10.35
N ARG A 468 7.77 -4.61 9.88
CA ARG A 468 6.66 -5.56 10.07
C ARG A 468 6.86 -6.81 9.22
N SER A 469 7.18 -6.64 7.95
CA SER A 469 7.22 -7.73 6.97
C SER A 469 8.36 -8.70 7.24
N TYR A 470 9.58 -8.23 7.49
CA TYR A 470 10.73 -9.09 7.80
C TYR A 470 10.55 -9.85 9.12
N LYS A 471 9.98 -9.20 10.14
CA LYS A 471 9.57 -9.87 11.38
C LYS A 471 8.52 -10.96 11.08
N GLY A 472 7.51 -10.63 10.27
CA GLY A 472 6.51 -11.57 9.79
C GLY A 472 7.12 -12.73 9.01
N MET A 473 8.17 -12.52 8.23
CA MET A 473 8.88 -13.54 7.46
C MET A 473 9.86 -14.38 8.29
N GLY A 474 10.15 -14.00 9.54
CA GLY A 474 11.00 -14.76 10.45
C GLY A 474 12.49 -14.45 10.37
N PHE A 475 12.88 -13.25 9.91
CA PHE A 475 14.24 -12.76 10.15
C PHE A 475 14.47 -12.55 11.66
N GLU A 476 15.66 -12.93 12.14
CA GLU A 476 16.07 -12.73 13.53
C GLU A 476 16.36 -11.26 13.82
N HIS A 477 16.99 -10.58 12.87
CA HIS A 477 17.39 -9.19 12.99
C HIS A 477 17.35 -8.49 11.63
N PHE A 478 17.02 -7.20 11.65
CA PHE A 478 17.02 -6.32 10.49
C PHE A 478 17.90 -5.12 10.81
N TYR A 479 19.03 -5.01 10.10
CA TYR A 479 19.91 -3.86 10.18
C TYR A 479 19.40 -2.77 9.22
N ASP A 480 19.05 -1.62 9.76
CA ASP A 480 18.49 -0.48 9.01
C ASP A 480 19.47 0.69 8.97
N ILE A 481 19.04 1.87 8.52
CA ILE A 481 19.89 3.08 8.46
C ILE A 481 20.63 3.41 9.77
N ASP A 482 20.07 3.07 10.94
CA ASP A 482 20.72 3.33 12.22
C ASP A 482 22.02 2.53 12.41
N ASP A 483 22.17 1.41 11.69
CA ASP A 483 23.35 0.53 11.69
C ASP A 483 24.44 0.92 10.70
N PHE A 484 24.16 1.92 9.86
CA PHE A 484 25.06 2.49 8.84
C PHE A 484 25.44 3.95 9.13
N LYS A 485 25.38 4.36 10.41
CA LYS A 485 25.86 5.67 10.84
C LYS A 485 27.32 5.84 10.43
N ASP A 486 27.63 6.98 9.82
CA ASP A 486 28.95 7.34 9.31
C ASP A 486 29.47 6.45 8.16
N ALA A 487 28.63 5.60 7.57
CA ALA A 487 28.99 4.82 6.40
C ALA A 487 29.32 5.72 5.20
N LYS A 488 30.25 5.27 4.36
CA LYS A 488 30.57 5.95 3.10
C LYS A 488 29.32 6.00 2.23
N SER A 489 29.09 7.15 1.62
CA SER A 489 28.00 7.38 0.68
C SER A 489 28.51 7.51 -0.76
N PHE A 490 27.68 7.09 -1.72
CA PHE A 490 27.83 7.37 -3.14
C PHE A 490 26.44 7.59 -3.74
N HIS A 491 26.28 8.58 -4.64
CA HIS A 491 24.99 8.94 -5.23
C HIS A 491 23.89 9.18 -4.16
N ASN A 492 24.19 10.07 -3.21
CA ASN A 492 23.30 10.51 -2.13
C ASN A 492 22.78 9.41 -1.16
N ALA A 493 23.25 8.17 -1.28
CA ALA A 493 22.88 7.06 -0.41
C ALA A 493 24.11 6.33 0.14
N VAL A 494 23.91 5.44 1.11
CA VAL A 494 24.97 4.55 1.60
C VAL A 494 25.50 3.70 0.44
N SER A 495 26.82 3.67 0.30
CA SER A 495 27.50 2.96 -0.79
C SER A 495 27.35 1.44 -0.67
N ASP A 496 27.41 0.76 -1.81
CA ASP A 496 27.41 -0.71 -1.86
C ASP A 496 28.63 -1.29 -1.13
N GLU A 497 29.78 -0.63 -1.19
CA GLU A 497 31.00 -0.99 -0.44
C GLU A 497 30.71 -1.08 1.06
N ALA A 498 30.02 -0.09 1.64
CA ALA A 498 29.69 -0.09 3.06
C ALA A 498 28.69 -1.21 3.43
N CYS A 499 27.76 -1.54 2.53
CA CYS A 499 26.90 -2.73 2.70
C CYS A 499 27.73 -4.01 2.73
N TYR A 500 28.68 -4.16 1.81
CA TYR A 500 29.53 -5.34 1.73
C TYR A 500 30.47 -5.49 2.93
N ASP A 501 31.04 -4.39 3.43
CA ASP A 501 31.81 -4.39 4.67
C ASP A 501 30.98 -4.89 5.85
N LYS A 502 29.73 -4.41 5.98
CA LYS A 502 28.80 -4.89 7.02
C LYS A 502 28.48 -6.38 6.87
N ILE A 503 28.30 -6.88 5.65
CA ILE A 503 28.10 -8.33 5.41
C ILE A 503 29.33 -9.12 5.87
N LEU A 504 30.54 -8.66 5.54
CA LEU A 504 31.78 -9.32 5.96
C LEU A 504 31.92 -9.34 7.49
N ASP A 505 31.60 -8.24 8.17
CA ASP A 505 31.58 -8.18 9.63
C ASP A 505 30.60 -9.21 10.22
N ILE A 506 29.39 -9.32 9.65
CA ILE A 506 28.39 -10.29 10.10
C ILE A 506 28.88 -11.72 9.87
N LEU A 507 29.46 -12.02 8.70
CA LEU A 507 30.02 -13.34 8.37
C LEU A 507 31.12 -13.76 9.34
N GLN A 508 31.97 -12.82 9.77
CA GLN A 508 33.03 -13.09 10.75
C GLN A 508 32.49 -13.28 12.19
N SER A 509 31.29 -12.80 12.48
CA SER A 509 30.74 -12.71 13.84
C SER A 509 29.93 -13.93 14.34
N GLY A 510 30.05 -15.11 13.73
CA GLY A 510 29.33 -16.30 14.22
C GLY A 510 29.86 -17.64 13.71
N GLU A 511 29.68 -18.69 14.51
CA GLU A 511 30.14 -20.05 14.18
C GLU A 511 29.11 -20.87 13.38
N GLN A 512 27.84 -20.47 13.40
CA GLN A 512 26.74 -21.13 12.68
C GLN A 512 26.58 -20.58 11.26
N PRO A 513 26.06 -21.36 10.29
CA PRO A 513 25.82 -20.86 8.94
C PRO A 513 24.82 -19.70 8.99
N GLN A 514 25.01 -18.71 8.12
CA GLN A 514 24.22 -17.49 8.13
C GLN A 514 23.47 -17.32 6.82
N PHE A 515 22.26 -16.80 6.88
CA PHE A 515 21.52 -16.28 5.74
C PHE A 515 21.46 -14.76 5.88
N ILE A 516 22.11 -14.06 4.96
CA ILE A 516 22.21 -12.61 4.97
C ILE A 516 21.52 -12.09 3.71
N PHE A 517 20.37 -11.42 3.87
CA PHE A 517 19.64 -10.81 2.76
C PHE A 517 19.85 -9.29 2.76
N THR A 518 20.47 -8.75 1.73
CA THR A 518 20.82 -7.32 1.66
C THR A 518 20.13 -6.65 0.49
N VAL A 519 19.50 -5.51 0.74
CA VAL A 519 18.93 -4.61 -0.27
C VAL A 519 19.71 -3.32 -0.26
N THR A 520 20.48 -3.03 -1.31
CA THR A 520 21.32 -1.82 -1.34
C THR A 520 20.51 -0.56 -1.67
N MET A 521 21.15 0.62 -1.69
CA MET A 521 20.50 1.91 -2.00
C MET A 521 21.32 2.79 -2.94
N GLN A 522 22.60 2.47 -3.19
CA GLN A 522 23.54 3.35 -3.90
C GLN A 522 22.99 3.84 -5.24
N ASN A 523 22.41 2.94 -6.04
CA ASN A 523 21.97 3.28 -7.38
C ASN A 523 20.50 3.75 -7.43
N HIS A 524 19.88 4.03 -6.28
CA HIS A 524 18.48 4.43 -6.21
C HIS A 524 18.22 5.69 -7.03
N SER A 525 17.03 5.81 -7.63
CA SER A 525 16.66 6.88 -8.56
C SER A 525 16.92 8.32 -8.07
N GLY A 526 17.15 9.22 -9.05
CA GLY A 526 17.50 10.62 -8.84
C GLY A 526 18.72 11.06 -9.67
N TYR A 527 18.77 10.66 -10.95
CA TYR A 527 19.96 10.75 -11.82
C TYR A 527 20.22 12.14 -12.43
N ASP A 528 19.74 13.17 -11.77
CA ASP A 528 19.85 14.58 -12.14
C ASP A 528 20.13 15.48 -10.92
N GLN A 529 20.44 14.89 -9.77
CA GLN A 529 20.60 15.59 -8.50
C GLN A 529 22.06 15.98 -8.21
N GLY A 530 23.01 15.57 -9.06
CA GLY A 530 24.43 15.88 -8.88
C GLY A 530 25.05 15.11 -7.70
N GLY A 531 24.59 13.87 -7.47
CA GLY A 531 25.05 13.02 -6.36
C GLY A 531 26.39 12.34 -6.62
N ILE A 532 26.93 12.47 -7.83
CA ILE A 532 28.18 11.84 -8.26
C ILE A 532 29.27 12.90 -8.49
N PRO A 533 30.47 12.72 -7.92
CA PRO A 533 31.62 13.57 -8.22
C PRO A 533 31.92 13.62 -9.72
N ALA A 534 32.23 14.80 -10.26
CA ALA A 534 32.45 15.00 -11.69
C ALA A 534 33.58 14.14 -12.28
N ASP A 535 34.59 13.79 -11.47
CA ASP A 535 35.71 12.91 -11.84
C ASP A 535 35.33 11.41 -11.85
N LYS A 536 34.19 11.05 -11.24
CA LYS A 536 33.62 9.71 -11.24
C LYS A 536 32.50 9.52 -12.26
N MET A 537 32.04 10.60 -12.90
CA MET A 537 31.08 10.52 -13.99
C MET A 537 31.69 9.74 -15.16
N MET A 538 30.91 8.85 -15.76
CA MET A 538 31.39 8.06 -16.89
C MET A 538 31.60 8.95 -18.12
N PRO A 539 32.79 8.93 -18.76
CA PRO A 539 33.13 9.80 -19.88
C PRO A 539 32.60 9.26 -21.22
N TYR A 540 31.42 8.62 -21.24
CA TYR A 540 30.82 8.21 -22.50
C TYR A 540 30.42 9.46 -23.29
N ALA A 541 30.82 9.49 -24.57
CA ALA A 541 30.37 10.53 -25.50
C ALA A 541 28.85 10.57 -25.49
N ASP A 542 28.25 11.76 -25.68
CA ASP A 542 26.79 11.90 -25.79
C ASP A 542 26.25 10.75 -26.63
N PHE A 543 25.33 9.97 -26.05
CA PHE A 543 24.75 8.82 -26.75
C PHE A 543 24.15 9.39 -28.03
N GLY A 544 24.83 9.15 -29.17
CA GLY A 544 24.63 9.85 -30.44
C GLY A 544 23.29 9.53 -31.09
N ASN A 545 22.35 8.99 -30.33
CA ASN A 545 20.99 8.74 -30.75
C ASN A 545 20.17 10.02 -30.64
N ALA A 546 19.95 10.66 -31.78
CA ALA A 546 19.13 11.87 -31.91
C ALA A 546 17.71 11.73 -31.33
N LYS A 547 17.24 10.51 -31.02
CA LYS A 547 15.92 10.26 -30.43
C LYS A 547 15.86 10.40 -28.90
N LEU A 548 16.97 10.28 -28.16
CA LEU A 548 16.95 10.26 -26.68
C LEU A 548 16.97 11.67 -26.05
N GLY A 549 17.50 12.67 -26.77
CA GLY A 549 17.61 14.06 -26.28
C GLY A 549 18.62 14.23 -25.14
N ASP A 550 19.04 15.48 -24.90
CA ASP A 550 20.15 15.78 -23.97
C ASP A 550 19.84 15.41 -22.51
N ASN A 551 18.60 15.59 -22.05
CA ASN A 551 18.21 15.27 -20.67
C ASN A 551 18.35 13.78 -20.37
N THR A 552 17.85 12.90 -21.24
CA THR A 552 17.95 11.45 -21.07
C THR A 552 19.42 11.01 -21.08
N ASN A 553 20.25 11.63 -21.91
CA ASN A 553 21.68 11.35 -21.95
C ASN A 553 22.38 11.67 -20.61
N CYS A 554 21.99 12.75 -19.93
CA CYS A 554 22.50 13.05 -18.58
C CYS A 554 22.10 11.97 -17.57
N LEU A 555 20.81 11.56 -17.56
CA LEU A 555 20.31 10.51 -16.66
C LEU A 555 21.07 9.19 -16.85
N ILE A 556 21.31 8.79 -18.11
CA ILE A 556 22.04 7.57 -18.43
C ILE A 556 23.49 7.67 -17.94
N LYS A 557 24.18 8.80 -18.13
CA LYS A 557 25.59 8.95 -17.68
C LYS A 557 25.74 8.81 -16.16
N GLU A 558 24.84 9.42 -15.39
CA GLU A 558 24.86 9.31 -13.92
C GLU A 558 24.54 7.87 -13.49
N TYR A 559 23.52 7.24 -14.07
CA TYR A 559 23.21 5.82 -13.82
C TYR A 559 24.39 4.88 -14.16
N LEU A 560 25.04 5.04 -15.31
CA LEU A 560 26.17 4.18 -15.69
C LEU A 560 27.37 4.34 -14.75
N ALA A 561 27.57 5.53 -14.17
CA ALA A 561 28.59 5.74 -13.14
C ALA A 561 28.25 4.99 -11.84
N CYS A 562 26.98 4.96 -11.44
CA CYS A 562 26.51 4.13 -10.34
C CYS A 562 26.79 2.63 -10.57
N ILE A 563 26.40 2.10 -11.74
CA ILE A 563 26.65 0.69 -12.09
C ILE A 563 28.14 0.36 -12.13
N GLY A 564 28.98 1.28 -12.65
CA GLY A 564 30.44 1.12 -12.63
C GLY A 564 31.01 1.03 -11.21
N GLU A 565 30.52 1.85 -10.28
CA GLU A 565 30.94 1.80 -8.87
C GLU A 565 30.45 0.54 -8.17
N SER A 566 29.22 0.08 -8.43
CA SER A 566 28.69 -1.19 -7.93
C SER A 566 29.49 -2.39 -8.45
N ASP A 567 29.90 -2.37 -9.72
CA ASP A 567 30.72 -3.42 -10.33
C ASP A 567 32.13 -3.49 -9.71
N ARG A 568 32.75 -2.32 -9.45
CA ARG A 568 34.00 -2.22 -8.67
C ARG A 568 33.82 -2.77 -7.26
N ALA A 569 32.77 -2.35 -6.54
CA ALA A 569 32.52 -2.80 -5.18
C ALA A 569 32.27 -4.32 -5.11
N LEU A 570 31.56 -4.89 -6.10
CA LEU A 570 31.34 -6.34 -6.22
C LEU A 570 32.66 -7.08 -6.42
N LYS A 571 33.59 -6.55 -7.23
CA LYS A 571 34.94 -7.11 -7.39
C LYS A 571 35.69 -7.19 -6.08
N ASP A 572 35.70 -6.09 -5.32
CA ASP A 572 36.39 -6.02 -4.05
C ASP A 572 35.75 -6.97 -3.03
N PHE A 573 34.42 -7.02 -2.98
CA PHE A 573 33.66 -7.91 -2.11
C PHE A 573 33.93 -9.40 -2.38
N VAL A 574 33.84 -9.83 -3.64
CA VAL A 574 34.18 -11.22 -4.03
C VAL A 574 35.64 -11.55 -3.68
N SER A 575 36.55 -10.59 -3.84
CA SER A 575 37.96 -10.77 -3.47
C SER A 575 38.15 -10.98 -1.96
N GLN A 576 37.32 -10.37 -1.11
CA GLN A 576 37.31 -10.63 0.33
C GLN A 576 36.64 -11.97 0.68
N LEU A 577 35.52 -12.32 0.04
CA LEU A 577 34.84 -13.60 0.27
C LEU A 577 35.74 -14.80 -0.05
N ARG A 578 36.63 -14.68 -1.05
CA ARG A 578 37.63 -15.71 -1.37
C ARG A 578 38.67 -15.95 -0.27
N LYS A 579 38.85 -14.99 0.66
CA LYS A 579 39.81 -15.10 1.77
C LYS A 579 39.18 -15.72 3.03
N LEU A 580 37.88 -15.97 3.03
CA LEU A 580 37.19 -16.58 4.16
C LEU A 580 37.47 -18.09 4.18
N ASP A 581 37.75 -18.62 5.37
CA ASP A 581 38.06 -20.04 5.58
C ASP A 581 36.81 -20.94 5.65
N HIS A 582 35.61 -20.35 5.57
CA HIS A 582 34.34 -21.07 5.58
C HIS A 582 33.58 -20.88 4.24
N PRO A 583 32.76 -21.86 3.84
CA PRO A 583 32.03 -21.81 2.58
C PRO A 583 30.95 -20.73 2.60
N VAL A 584 30.86 -20.00 1.49
CA VAL A 584 29.87 -18.94 1.24
C VAL A 584 29.33 -19.10 -0.17
N LEU A 585 27.99 -19.09 -0.29
CA LEU A 585 27.25 -18.89 -1.53
C LEU A 585 26.83 -17.42 -1.62
N LEU A 586 27.19 -16.75 -2.71
CA LEU A 586 26.72 -15.42 -3.09
C LEU A 586 25.65 -15.54 -4.18
N VAL A 587 24.48 -14.97 -3.92
CA VAL A 587 23.44 -14.72 -4.92
C VAL A 587 23.34 -13.21 -5.08
N PHE A 588 23.72 -12.70 -6.25
CA PHE A 588 23.70 -11.28 -6.55
C PHE A 588 22.72 -11.02 -7.69
N PHE A 589 21.82 -10.06 -7.56
CA PHE A 589 20.87 -9.71 -8.62
C PHE A 589 20.37 -8.27 -8.52
N GLY A 590 19.98 -7.70 -9.65
CA GLY A 590 19.26 -6.43 -9.70
C GLY A 590 17.76 -6.60 -9.47
N ASP A 591 17.14 -5.67 -8.75
CA ASP A 591 15.71 -5.71 -8.47
C ASP A 591 14.83 -5.21 -9.62
N HIS A 592 15.30 -4.21 -10.38
CA HIS A 592 14.68 -3.70 -11.60
C HIS A 592 15.60 -2.80 -12.43
N GLN A 593 15.04 -2.27 -13.53
CA GLN A 593 15.65 -1.23 -14.37
C GLN A 593 15.33 0.20 -13.87
N PRO A 594 16.10 1.22 -14.30
CA PRO A 594 15.82 2.61 -13.96
C PRO A 594 14.55 3.15 -14.64
N TYR A 595 13.90 4.13 -14.01
CA TYR A 595 12.60 4.64 -14.46
C TYR A 595 12.59 5.19 -15.90
N PHE A 596 13.74 5.62 -16.42
CA PHE A 596 13.88 6.16 -17.77
C PHE A 596 14.10 5.09 -18.84
N SER A 597 14.20 3.80 -18.48
CA SER A 597 14.36 2.71 -19.45
C SER A 597 13.24 2.64 -20.48
N ASN A 598 12.02 3.06 -20.12
CA ASN A 598 10.89 3.15 -21.06
C ASN A 598 11.18 4.15 -22.20
N VAL A 599 11.77 5.30 -21.89
CA VAL A 599 12.15 6.31 -22.89
C VAL A 599 13.18 5.74 -23.86
N ILE A 600 14.14 4.97 -23.36
CA ILE A 600 15.14 4.28 -24.18
C ILE A 600 14.45 3.25 -25.08
N ASN A 601 13.63 2.40 -24.49
CA ASN A 601 12.92 1.33 -25.18
C ASN A 601 12.05 1.87 -26.33
N ASP A 602 11.20 2.85 -26.05
CA ASP A 602 10.28 3.46 -27.00
C ASP A 602 11.00 4.18 -28.15
N ALA A 603 12.17 4.78 -27.86
CA ALA A 603 12.96 5.46 -28.87
C ALA A 603 13.67 4.47 -29.82
N LEU A 604 14.21 3.38 -29.28
CA LEU A 604 15.08 2.46 -30.02
C LEU A 604 14.31 1.37 -30.76
N TYR A 605 13.28 0.82 -30.13
CA TYR A 605 12.55 -0.36 -30.63
C TYR A 605 11.15 0.02 -31.11
N THR A 606 11.07 0.72 -32.24
CA THR A 606 9.78 1.13 -32.82
C THR A 606 9.23 0.06 -33.77
N GLY A 607 8.02 -0.44 -33.49
CA GLY A 607 7.28 -1.31 -34.43
C GLY A 607 7.52 -2.81 -34.26
N GLU A 608 8.03 -3.23 -33.11
CA GLU A 608 8.05 -4.63 -32.69
C GLU A 608 6.74 -5.04 -31.98
N ASP A 609 6.65 -6.32 -31.64
CA ASP A 609 5.54 -6.88 -30.89
C ASP A 609 5.44 -6.28 -29.47
N THR A 610 4.22 -5.97 -29.03
CA THR A 610 3.96 -5.28 -27.75
C THR A 610 4.50 -6.06 -26.54
N VAL A 611 4.35 -7.38 -26.51
CA VAL A 611 4.82 -8.20 -25.38
C VAL A 611 6.34 -8.15 -25.32
N THR A 612 6.99 -8.33 -26.48
CA THR A 612 8.46 -8.23 -26.56
C THR A 612 8.97 -6.86 -26.10
N HIS A 613 8.26 -5.80 -26.51
CA HIS A 613 8.59 -4.42 -26.14
C HIS A 613 8.48 -4.18 -24.64
N GLU A 614 7.38 -4.60 -24.03
CA GLU A 614 7.14 -4.43 -22.60
C GLU A 614 8.09 -5.30 -21.76
N GLU A 615 8.27 -6.58 -22.11
CA GLU A 615 9.12 -7.52 -21.36
C GLU A 615 10.59 -7.12 -21.31
N ARG A 616 11.07 -6.31 -22.27
CA ARG A 616 12.44 -5.77 -22.22
C ARG A 616 12.67 -4.89 -20.98
N LEU A 617 11.64 -4.20 -20.50
CA LEU A 617 11.71 -3.32 -19.32
C LEU A 617 11.76 -4.11 -18.00
N TYR A 618 11.29 -5.36 -18.02
CA TYR A 618 11.11 -6.20 -16.84
C TYR A 618 12.18 -7.29 -16.73
N GLN A 619 13.38 -6.96 -17.23
CA GLN A 619 14.56 -7.81 -17.17
C GLN A 619 15.69 -7.09 -16.43
N SER A 620 16.25 -7.73 -15.41
CA SER A 620 17.51 -7.35 -14.77
C SER A 620 18.54 -8.48 -14.96
N ASP A 621 19.63 -8.45 -14.20
CA ASP A 621 20.70 -9.44 -14.27
C ASP A 621 20.94 -10.12 -12.91
N TYR A 622 21.36 -11.39 -12.93
CA TYR A 622 21.76 -12.12 -11.73
C TYR A 622 23.01 -12.98 -11.94
N LEU A 623 23.66 -13.34 -10.82
CA LEU A 623 24.66 -14.39 -10.75
C LEU A 623 24.60 -15.16 -9.43
N ILE A 624 25.12 -16.38 -9.48
CA ILE A 624 25.26 -17.31 -8.35
C ILE A 624 26.70 -17.79 -8.33
N TRP A 625 27.41 -17.54 -7.23
CA TRP A 625 28.83 -17.86 -7.09
C TRP A 625 29.11 -18.43 -5.71
N ALA A 626 30.13 -19.28 -5.59
CA ALA A 626 30.58 -19.83 -4.32
C ALA A 626 32.09 -19.64 -4.15
N ASN A 627 32.53 -19.33 -2.93
CA ASN A 627 33.96 -19.20 -2.61
C ASN A 627 34.69 -20.55 -2.44
N TYR A 628 33.97 -21.66 -2.63
CA TYR A 628 34.45 -23.02 -2.46
C TYR A 628 34.04 -23.88 -3.67
N GLN A 629 34.73 -25.01 -3.87
CA GLN A 629 34.38 -25.94 -4.95
C GLN A 629 33.09 -26.69 -4.61
N VAL A 630 32.03 -26.42 -5.36
CA VAL A 630 30.77 -27.17 -5.25
C VAL A 630 30.93 -28.53 -5.91
N ALA A 631 30.68 -29.59 -5.15
CA ALA A 631 30.85 -30.96 -5.60
C ALA A 631 29.94 -31.26 -6.79
N GLY A 632 30.52 -31.82 -7.86
CA GLY A 632 29.77 -32.16 -9.07
C GLY A 632 29.44 -30.97 -10.00
N SER A 633 29.84 -29.75 -9.64
CA SER A 633 29.78 -28.59 -10.53
C SER A 633 31.11 -28.39 -11.24
N SER A 634 31.07 -28.10 -12.55
CA SER A 634 32.25 -27.65 -13.29
C SER A 634 32.59 -26.17 -13.01
N GLN A 635 31.69 -25.44 -12.34
CA GLN A 635 31.77 -23.98 -12.15
C GLN A 635 32.05 -23.22 -13.46
N ALA A 636 31.58 -23.75 -14.59
CA ALA A 636 31.59 -23.07 -15.87
C ALA A 636 30.26 -22.33 -16.03
N ALA A 637 30.32 -20.99 -16.11
CA ALA A 637 29.14 -20.13 -16.13
C ALA A 637 28.06 -20.64 -17.10
N GLN A 638 26.90 -21.02 -16.55
CA GLN A 638 25.70 -21.34 -17.33
C GLN A 638 24.82 -20.10 -17.42
N ASN A 639 24.56 -19.63 -18.65
CA ASN A 639 23.66 -18.51 -18.92
C ASN A 639 22.22 -19.03 -18.96
N HIS A 640 21.40 -18.71 -17.96
CA HIS A 640 20.00 -19.11 -17.90
C HIS A 640 19.10 -17.93 -17.54
N VAL A 641 17.90 -17.89 -18.12
CA VAL A 641 16.83 -17.00 -17.65
C VAL A 641 16.32 -17.52 -16.31
N ALA A 642 16.13 -16.62 -15.34
CA ALA A 642 15.51 -16.92 -14.06
C ALA A 642 14.31 -15.98 -13.82
N SER A 643 13.44 -16.35 -12.90
CA SER A 643 12.39 -15.45 -12.39
C SER A 643 12.77 -15.04 -10.97
N ALA A 644 12.44 -13.84 -10.54
CA ALA A 644 12.64 -13.43 -9.15
C ALA A 644 12.02 -14.45 -8.17
N SER A 645 10.87 -15.03 -8.54
CA SER A 645 10.15 -16.03 -7.76
C SER A 645 10.81 -17.40 -7.69
N ASP A 646 11.66 -17.79 -8.64
CA ASP A 646 12.31 -19.12 -8.64
C ASP A 646 13.82 -19.07 -8.39
N LEU A 647 14.43 -17.88 -8.35
CA LEU A 647 15.87 -17.69 -8.19
C LEU A 647 16.40 -18.29 -6.88
N ALA A 648 15.64 -18.20 -5.79
CA ALA A 648 16.00 -18.85 -4.53
C ALA A 648 16.07 -20.39 -4.68
N ALA A 649 15.07 -21.00 -5.32
CA ALA A 649 15.05 -22.45 -5.56
C ALA A 649 16.24 -22.89 -6.42
N GLN A 650 16.55 -22.13 -7.48
CA GLN A 650 17.70 -22.37 -8.34
C GLN A 650 19.02 -22.28 -7.55
N SER A 651 19.15 -21.30 -6.67
CA SER A 651 20.37 -21.09 -5.85
C SER A 651 20.59 -22.23 -4.86
N LEU A 652 19.52 -22.69 -4.20
CA LEU A 652 19.58 -23.80 -3.25
C LEU A 652 19.88 -25.13 -3.94
N GLU A 653 19.37 -25.34 -5.16
CA GLU A 653 19.67 -26.52 -5.98
C GLU A 653 21.17 -26.61 -6.29
N GLN A 654 21.82 -25.49 -6.64
CA GLN A 654 23.25 -25.48 -6.99
C GLN A 654 24.13 -26.05 -5.87
N ILE A 655 23.81 -25.74 -4.61
CA ILE A 655 24.57 -26.21 -3.44
C ILE A 655 24.02 -27.52 -2.85
N GLY A 656 23.03 -28.17 -3.48
CA GLY A 656 22.45 -29.42 -3.00
C GLY A 656 21.67 -29.29 -1.68
N MET A 657 21.20 -28.09 -1.33
CA MET A 657 20.39 -27.90 -0.13
C MET A 657 19.02 -28.58 -0.28
N PRO A 658 18.44 -29.19 0.77
CA PRO A 658 17.09 -29.73 0.73
C PRO A 658 16.04 -28.70 0.34
N LEU A 659 15.36 -28.96 -0.77
CA LEU A 659 14.30 -28.12 -1.34
C LEU A 659 12.92 -28.47 -0.76
N THR A 660 12.06 -27.47 -0.62
CA THR A 660 10.64 -27.67 -0.28
C THR A 660 9.86 -28.26 -1.47
N PRO A 661 8.66 -28.84 -1.25
CA PRO A 661 7.77 -29.26 -2.33
C PRO A 661 7.48 -28.14 -3.34
N HIS A 662 7.23 -26.92 -2.86
CA HIS A 662 7.02 -25.75 -3.72
C HIS A 662 8.25 -25.44 -4.58
N GLN A 663 9.46 -25.40 -3.98
CA GLN A 663 10.71 -25.16 -4.72
C GLN A 663 10.97 -26.24 -5.77
N LYS A 664 10.75 -27.51 -5.45
CA LYS A 664 10.82 -28.60 -6.43
C LYS A 664 9.81 -28.43 -7.56
N ALA A 665 8.58 -28.02 -7.24
CA ALA A 665 7.55 -27.77 -8.24
C ALA A 665 7.92 -26.60 -9.18
N GLN A 666 8.49 -25.52 -8.65
CA GLN A 666 9.02 -24.41 -9.45
C GLN A 666 10.12 -24.88 -10.40
N LEU A 667 11.11 -25.64 -9.90
CA LEU A 667 12.16 -26.20 -10.75
C LEU A 667 11.63 -27.19 -11.78
N GLY A 668 10.58 -27.95 -11.45
CA GLY A 668 9.90 -28.86 -12.37
C GLY A 668 9.09 -28.13 -13.45
N ALA A 669 8.58 -26.94 -13.15
CA ALA A 669 7.89 -26.08 -14.12
C ALA A 669 8.84 -25.56 -15.21
N ARG A 670 10.13 -25.42 -14.91
CA ARG A 670 11.17 -24.96 -15.84
C ARG A 670 11.39 -25.89 -17.04
N ASP A 671 10.85 -27.10 -17.01
CA ASP A 671 10.78 -27.98 -18.18
C ASP A 671 9.85 -27.43 -19.28
N GLN A 672 9.01 -26.43 -19.00
CA GLN A 672 8.10 -25.83 -19.98
C GLN A 672 8.10 -24.29 -19.93
N LEU A 673 8.38 -23.70 -18.77
CA LEU A 673 8.28 -22.26 -18.50
C LEU A 673 9.54 -21.78 -17.77
N ILE A 674 10.40 -21.02 -18.46
CA ILE A 674 11.75 -20.66 -17.97
C ILE A 674 11.82 -19.28 -17.31
N GLY A 675 10.81 -18.44 -17.54
CA GLY A 675 10.68 -17.09 -16.98
C GLY A 675 9.23 -16.75 -16.67
N LEU A 676 9.00 -16.00 -15.60
CA LEU A 676 7.71 -15.53 -15.14
C LEU A 676 7.87 -14.20 -14.42
N ASN A 677 7.05 -13.23 -14.77
CA ASN A 677 6.88 -12.00 -14.02
C ASN A 677 5.42 -11.55 -14.08
N LEU A 678 5.13 -10.35 -13.58
CA LEU A 678 3.81 -9.76 -13.59
C LEU A 678 3.18 -9.54 -14.99
N PHE A 679 3.98 -9.44 -16.04
CA PHE A 679 3.53 -9.05 -17.38
C PHE A 679 3.41 -10.24 -18.34
N GLY A 680 4.22 -11.27 -18.13
CA GLY A 680 4.23 -12.42 -19.01
C GLY A 680 4.99 -13.62 -18.49
N TYR A 681 5.05 -14.64 -19.34
CA TYR A 681 5.83 -15.85 -19.13
C TYR A 681 6.65 -16.21 -20.36
N CYS A 682 7.82 -16.77 -20.13
CA CYS A 682 8.78 -17.15 -21.15
C CYS A 682 8.80 -18.67 -21.33
N ASP A 683 8.56 -19.13 -22.56
CA ASP A 683 8.63 -20.55 -22.90
C ASP A 683 10.07 -21.04 -23.16
N LEU A 684 10.24 -22.36 -23.36
CA LEU A 684 11.55 -22.96 -23.66
C LEU A 684 12.26 -22.41 -24.91
N LYS A 685 11.54 -21.77 -25.83
CA LYS A 685 12.13 -21.17 -27.04
C LYS A 685 12.64 -19.76 -26.78
N GLY A 686 12.40 -19.20 -25.60
CA GLY A 686 12.70 -17.82 -25.26
C GLY A 686 11.63 -16.84 -25.74
N THR A 687 10.46 -17.32 -26.16
CA THR A 687 9.34 -16.45 -26.56
C THR A 687 8.54 -16.06 -25.32
N TRP A 688 8.28 -14.76 -25.18
CA TRP A 688 7.41 -14.22 -24.14
C TRP A 688 5.96 -14.19 -24.62
N HIS A 689 5.05 -14.50 -23.70
CA HIS A 689 3.60 -14.55 -23.92
C HIS A 689 2.89 -13.76 -22.81
N ASP A 690 1.79 -13.08 -23.14
CA ASP A 690 0.95 -12.38 -22.17
C ASP A 690 0.23 -13.38 -21.26
N LEU A 691 0.10 -13.07 -19.96
CA LEU A 691 -0.58 -13.91 -18.98
C LEU A 691 -2.06 -14.19 -19.30
N ASN A 692 -2.71 -13.32 -20.06
CA ASN A 692 -4.13 -13.37 -20.42
C ASN A 692 -4.37 -13.92 -21.83
N GLU A 693 -3.32 -14.18 -22.60
CA GLU A 693 -3.49 -14.75 -23.93
C GLU A 693 -3.99 -16.20 -23.80
N ASP A 694 -5.12 -16.51 -24.46
CA ASP A 694 -5.68 -17.86 -24.49
C ASP A 694 -4.82 -18.77 -25.39
N THR A 695 -3.66 -19.15 -24.88
CA THR A 695 -2.74 -20.06 -25.55
C THR A 695 -2.90 -21.46 -24.97
N ASN A 696 -3.20 -22.43 -25.84
CA ASN A 696 -3.26 -23.85 -25.44
C ASN A 696 -1.90 -24.53 -25.61
N ASN A 697 -0.86 -23.96 -25.02
CA ASN A 697 0.50 -24.51 -25.06
C ASN A 697 0.91 -25.14 -23.71
N ALA A 698 2.04 -25.86 -23.69
CA ALA A 698 2.50 -26.56 -22.49
C ALA A 698 2.98 -25.60 -21.37
N ALA A 699 3.53 -24.44 -21.75
CA ALA A 699 3.94 -23.40 -20.81
C ALA A 699 2.72 -22.77 -20.11
N ALA A 700 1.64 -22.47 -20.83
CA ALA A 700 0.38 -21.96 -20.27
C ALA A 700 -0.29 -22.94 -19.29
N LYS A 701 -0.25 -24.25 -19.60
CA LYS A 701 -0.72 -25.28 -18.66
C LYS A 701 0.12 -25.32 -17.39
N THR A 702 1.44 -25.20 -17.54
CA THR A 702 2.38 -25.16 -16.43
C THR A 702 2.22 -23.88 -15.59
N LEU A 703 1.95 -22.74 -16.24
CA LEU A 703 1.58 -21.49 -15.57
C LEU A 703 0.33 -21.67 -14.70
N GLN A 704 -0.71 -22.32 -15.24
CA GLN A 704 -1.93 -22.59 -14.48
C GLN A 704 -1.69 -23.55 -13.30
N GLU A 705 -0.85 -24.57 -13.47
CA GLU A 705 -0.40 -25.45 -12.39
C GLU A 705 0.29 -24.63 -11.27
N LEU A 706 1.24 -23.76 -11.62
CA LEU A 706 1.89 -22.85 -10.66
C LEU A 706 0.90 -21.88 -9.99
N HIS A 707 -0.09 -21.39 -10.72
CA HIS A 707 -1.13 -20.52 -10.16
C HIS A 707 -1.95 -21.23 -9.09
N TYR A 708 -2.28 -22.53 -9.28
CA TYR A 708 -2.94 -23.32 -8.25
C TYR A 708 -2.09 -23.46 -6.98
N LEU A 709 -0.79 -23.67 -7.13
CA LEU A 709 0.14 -23.75 -6.00
C LEU A 709 0.23 -22.40 -5.29
N SER A 710 0.40 -21.32 -6.04
CA SER A 710 0.51 -19.97 -5.49
C SER A 710 -0.75 -19.55 -4.71
N TYR A 711 -1.94 -19.83 -5.25
CA TYR A 711 -3.18 -19.54 -4.52
C TYR A 711 -3.31 -20.39 -3.25
N ARG A 712 -2.92 -21.67 -3.28
CA ARG A 712 -2.93 -22.52 -2.09
C ARG A 712 -1.95 -22.03 -1.03
N ASP A 713 -0.73 -21.71 -1.43
CA ASP A 713 0.41 -21.45 -0.53
C ASP A 713 0.51 -20.00 -0.08
N PHE A 714 -0.17 -19.08 -0.76
CA PHE A 714 -0.20 -17.66 -0.44
C PHE A 714 -1.61 -17.07 -0.54
N GLY A 715 -2.23 -17.11 -1.71
CA GLY A 715 -3.49 -16.38 -1.98
C GLY A 715 -4.67 -16.73 -1.05
N SER A 716 -4.72 -17.96 -0.54
CA SER A 716 -5.76 -18.42 0.40
C SER A 716 -5.42 -18.19 1.88
N LEU A 717 -4.20 -17.76 2.18
CA LEU A 717 -3.71 -17.52 3.54
C LEU A 717 -3.82 -16.05 3.97
N VAL A 718 -3.87 -15.12 3.00
CA VAL A 718 -3.78 -13.68 3.20
C VAL A 718 -5.10 -12.94 3.01
#